data_AF-D7CRS8-F1
#
_entry.id   AF-D7CRS8-F1
#
_cell.length_a   1.000
_cell.length_b   1.000
_cell.length_c   1.000
_cell.angle_alpha   90.00
_cell.angle_beta   90.00
_cell.angle_gamma   90.00
#
_symmetry.space_group_name_H-M   'P 1'
#
loop_
_entity.id
_entity.type
_entity.pdbx_description
1 polymer ?
#
loop_
_entity_poly.entity_id
_entity_poly.type
_entity_poly.pdbx_seq_one_letter_code
_entity_poly.pdbx_strand_id
1 'polypeptide(L)'
;MNASVRRSPLFLALLGLLLLSACSRGIDDALPAFEPLSAPTTVRIPIVAASDDAEEVTGGRMELDGGLLDFSAKQGVPQIVGLRFQNLAIPRGARITSAHLEVRAGLAHSSPVTLQVRAQAADNAPTFTSARHNISSRPTTAAVATWRPVAWTQGRWGRSSELKDVIQEVVSRSGWRSGNALALIVTGDGRGERAAIAFGGNPANVPVLVVSFEPAQASAPVTSPATPTPQTGGSVRLPLASPEDDIEETATGTIRTGASTRSLDFSVEGGVAQSVGLRFTNVTVPRGARITGAHIDFKASAADSGSLTLTVRGISADNTPRFTTANRNLSQRPTTTAAALWRPRPWEVGQAVRTADLSAIVQEIVNRPNWRSGNAMAFVISGDGRTKRSAVSRDVSATDGPRLTITYEMAAAPAPTPPPPAPAPSPDPTPAPAPTPPAPQPTPEPTPPAPQPEPAPAPGSKRPRGSYTTLRANPNFSRNQLAAEVRLWYDRLMSAIEHPKYHTHSALAGSDPSRWASSGDLFLIGRSLNTHVTTLITVFRITRDPQLLDEIDRLMQLTRADLRDYNGDGYLNWRYLTLTEPSGAPFIGDDYHEMDEILTHSLVAAAAYVFQQNAADPRYAERAAFWTDYLQNHFEAKWRQRKNRPTGFPFITKELTHAYSQWIRYHYYMNKLTGDGRYLSEARRMANNVANHMIEVDSPAGPAFIWDHRISDVRRYSNMGCQMFVYLRHTMQAFQDLALEEFSVFADHGFMSKVSNGFTSFVMDDDVNSYAPTICGSSDRGGLQARATTRGTRSQFAGWPYYVTGPWDGTGKLLDATIRTYALTEAHHMNAPRKTVLPAAMVLMLATQ
;
A
#
# COMPACT_ATOMS: atom_id res chain seq x y z
N MET A 1 -47.98 -48.39 -12.70
CA MET A 1 -47.11 -47.67 -13.67
C MET A 1 -47.47 -46.19 -13.65
N ASN A 2 -46.61 -45.32 -14.17
CA ASN A 2 -46.61 -43.89 -13.86
C ASN A 2 -47.85 -43.12 -14.35
N ALA A 3 -48.40 -42.26 -13.48
CA ALA A 3 -49.23 -41.12 -13.85
C ALA A 3 -49.02 -40.01 -12.81
N SER A 4 -48.95 -38.75 -13.25
CA SER A 4 -48.78 -37.58 -12.39
C SER A 4 -50.11 -36.92 -12.05
N VAL A 5 -50.22 -36.32 -10.86
CA VAL A 5 -51.37 -35.50 -10.47
C VAL A 5 -50.88 -34.21 -9.81
N ARG A 6 -51.24 -33.06 -10.40
CA ARG A 6 -51.15 -31.75 -9.74
C ARG A 6 -52.33 -31.58 -8.77
N ARG A 7 -52.11 -30.97 -7.60
CA ARG A 7 -53.06 -30.03 -6.92
C ARG A 7 -52.41 -29.35 -5.72
N SER A 8 -52.84 -28.11 -5.44
CA SER A 8 -52.46 -27.32 -4.26
C SER A 8 -53.28 -27.74 -3.02
N PRO A 9 -52.82 -27.40 -1.80
CA PRO A 9 -53.30 -26.21 -1.08
C PRO A 9 -52.12 -25.35 -0.52
N LEU A 10 -52.22 -24.07 -0.14
CA LEU A 10 -53.28 -23.20 0.43
C LEU A 10 -53.39 -23.27 1.98
N PHE A 11 -52.57 -22.46 2.67
CA PHE A 11 -52.64 -22.00 4.09
C PHE A 11 -51.33 -21.21 4.37
N LEU A 12 -51.21 -20.16 5.22
CA LEU A 12 -52.16 -19.22 5.86
C LEU A 12 -52.46 -18.03 4.88
N ALA A 13 -52.88 -16.78 5.16
CA ALA A 13 -52.90 -15.82 6.31
C ALA A 13 -51.52 -15.22 6.73
N LEU A 14 -51.42 -13.99 7.27
CA LEU A 14 -52.44 -13.02 7.72
C LEU A 14 -52.13 -11.55 7.34
N LEU A 15 -53.17 -10.81 6.93
CA LEU A 15 -53.38 -9.34 6.85
C LEU A 15 -52.31 -8.37 6.29
N GLY A 16 -52.79 -7.50 5.39
CA GLY A 16 -52.27 -6.15 5.13
C GLY A 16 -53.41 -5.22 4.69
N LEU A 17 -53.19 -3.90 4.82
CA LEU A 17 -54.01 -2.77 4.32
C LEU A 17 -55.49 -2.68 4.75
N LEU A 18 -55.83 -1.67 5.59
CA LEU A 18 -56.38 -0.37 5.16
C LEU A 18 -57.06 0.39 6.32
N LEU A 19 -56.74 1.69 6.49
CA LEU A 19 -57.72 2.81 6.54
C LEU A 19 -57.03 4.19 6.65
N LEU A 20 -57.82 5.25 6.49
CA LEU A 20 -57.38 6.61 6.12
C LEU A 20 -56.77 7.47 7.24
N SER A 21 -55.81 8.31 6.82
CA SER A 21 -55.68 9.75 7.11
C SER A 21 -56.17 10.30 8.46
N ALA A 22 -55.23 10.75 9.31
CA ALA A 22 -55.49 11.72 10.37
C ALA A 22 -54.26 12.60 10.65
N CYS A 23 -54.52 13.89 10.89
CA CYS A 23 -53.67 14.93 11.52
C CYS A 23 -52.16 14.97 11.25
N SER A 24 -51.74 16.06 10.61
CA SER A 24 -50.40 16.64 10.81
C SER A 24 -50.20 17.10 12.26
N ARG A 25 -49.02 16.79 12.81
CA ARG A 25 -48.34 17.54 13.89
C ARG A 25 -46.84 17.23 13.80
N GLY A 26 -46.01 18.26 13.90
CA GLY A 26 -44.56 18.11 13.79
C GLY A 26 -43.98 17.46 15.04
N ILE A 27 -43.01 16.57 14.83
CA ILE A 27 -42.06 16.13 15.85
C ILE A 27 -40.68 16.18 15.19
N ASP A 28 -39.95 17.28 15.39
CA ASP A 28 -38.51 17.37 15.08
C ASP A 28 -37.69 16.63 16.16
N ASP A 29 -37.99 15.35 16.36
CA ASP A 29 -37.09 14.46 17.11
C ASP A 29 -36.00 14.01 16.15
N ALA A 30 -34.78 14.50 16.39
CA ALA A 30 -33.60 14.01 15.70
C ALA A 30 -33.40 12.52 16.03
N LEU A 31 -33.79 11.65 15.09
CA LEU A 31 -33.45 10.23 15.15
C LEU A 31 -31.94 10.12 15.41
N PRO A 32 -31.50 9.47 16.50
CA PRO A 32 -30.08 9.36 16.80
C PRO A 32 -29.42 8.64 15.62
N ALA A 33 -28.35 9.25 15.10
CA ALA A 33 -27.59 8.66 14.01
C ALA A 33 -27.14 7.26 14.44
N PHE A 34 -27.60 6.23 13.72
CA PHE A 34 -27.03 4.90 13.84
C PHE A 34 -25.59 4.96 13.34
N GLU A 35 -24.64 5.17 14.26
CA GLU A 35 -23.23 4.94 13.97
C GLU A 35 -23.10 3.51 13.42
N PRO A 36 -22.46 3.32 12.25
CA PRO A 36 -22.26 1.98 11.73
C PRO A 36 -21.37 1.21 12.69
N LEU A 37 -21.94 0.16 13.31
CA LEU A 37 -21.23 -0.75 14.21
C LEU A 37 -19.89 -1.16 13.60
N SER A 38 -18.79 -0.69 14.22
CA SER A 38 -17.44 -0.92 13.71
C SER A 38 -17.16 -2.41 13.69
N ALA A 39 -17.02 -2.98 12.49
CA ALA A 39 -16.82 -4.42 12.34
C ALA A 39 -15.53 -4.86 13.06
N PRO A 40 -15.56 -5.96 13.86
CA PRO A 40 -14.43 -6.35 14.69
C PRO A 40 -13.17 -6.64 13.85
N THR A 41 -12.11 -5.89 14.14
CA THR A 41 -10.80 -6.02 13.48
C THR A 41 -10.23 -7.39 13.79
N THR A 42 -9.93 -8.18 12.76
CA THR A 42 -9.39 -9.54 12.93
C THR A 42 -7.94 -9.63 12.47
N VAL A 43 -7.05 -9.95 13.40
CA VAL A 43 -5.63 -10.21 13.17
C VAL A 43 -5.34 -11.71 13.15
N ARG A 44 -4.38 -12.12 12.32
CA ARG A 44 -3.87 -13.50 12.23
C ARG A 44 -2.34 -13.45 12.39
N ILE A 45 -1.82 -13.97 13.50
CA ILE A 45 -0.41 -13.88 13.87
C ILE A 45 0.20 -15.29 13.84
N PRO A 46 1.06 -15.62 12.85
CA PRO A 46 1.85 -16.85 12.88
C PRO A 46 3.03 -16.74 13.86
N ILE A 47 3.60 -17.87 14.23
CA ILE A 47 4.94 -17.93 14.85
C ILE A 47 6.00 -17.58 13.79
N VAL A 48 7.01 -16.77 14.16
CA VAL A 48 7.98 -16.18 13.21
C VAL A 48 9.45 -16.41 13.59
N ALA A 49 9.72 -17.19 14.63
CA ALA A 49 11.06 -17.57 15.07
C ALA A 49 11.04 -18.98 15.68
N ALA A 50 12.14 -19.72 15.54
CA ALA A 50 12.25 -21.09 16.04
C ALA A 50 12.28 -21.19 17.58
N SER A 51 12.70 -20.12 18.27
CA SER A 51 12.61 -19.97 19.72
C SER A 51 11.25 -19.48 20.24
N ASP A 52 10.26 -19.33 19.35
CA ASP A 52 8.91 -18.88 19.71
C ASP A 52 7.85 -20.00 19.69
N ASP A 53 8.17 -21.20 19.19
CA ASP A 53 7.51 -22.43 19.67
C ASP A 53 8.50 -23.32 20.44
N ALA A 54 7.98 -24.02 21.45
CA ALA A 54 8.79 -24.79 22.39
C ALA A 54 7.97 -25.87 23.11
N GLU A 55 8.65 -26.92 23.55
CA GLU A 55 8.10 -27.93 24.46
C GLU A 55 8.89 -27.95 25.77
N GLU A 56 8.21 -28.20 26.89
CA GLU A 56 8.85 -28.53 28.16
C GLU A 56 8.45 -29.95 28.59
N VAL A 57 9.43 -30.84 28.58
CA VAL A 57 9.25 -32.24 29.01
C VAL A 57 9.22 -32.34 30.54
N THR A 58 8.63 -33.42 31.05
CA THR A 58 8.67 -33.77 32.48
C THR A 58 10.11 -33.68 33.05
N GLY A 59 10.29 -32.93 34.16
CA GLY A 59 11.61 -32.58 34.69
C GLY A 59 12.19 -31.25 34.16
N GLY A 60 11.41 -30.48 33.40
CA GLY A 60 11.69 -29.09 33.06
C GLY A 60 12.72 -28.90 31.95
N ARG A 61 13.10 -29.94 31.21
CA ARG A 61 14.00 -29.77 30.05
C ARG A 61 13.21 -29.17 28.88
N MET A 62 13.76 -28.13 28.30
CA MET A 62 13.21 -27.45 27.13
C MET A 62 13.64 -28.15 25.84
N GLU A 63 12.70 -28.31 24.90
CA GLU A 63 12.96 -28.59 23.49
C GLU A 63 12.59 -27.34 22.68
N LEU A 64 13.56 -26.80 21.93
CA LEU A 64 13.44 -25.64 21.05
C LEU A 64 13.74 -26.08 19.62
N ASP A 65 13.35 -25.25 18.64
CA ASP A 65 13.65 -25.45 17.21
C ASP A 65 13.16 -26.82 16.66
N GLY A 66 12.13 -27.39 17.30
CA GLY A 66 11.63 -28.73 17.01
C GLY A 66 10.96 -28.87 15.65
N GLY A 67 10.77 -30.12 15.20
CA GLY A 67 10.01 -30.44 13.98
C GLY A 67 8.49 -30.47 14.20
N LEU A 68 8.07 -30.84 15.42
CA LEU A 68 6.69 -31.00 15.86
C LEU A 68 6.50 -30.39 17.25
N LEU A 69 5.24 -30.17 17.64
CA LEU A 69 4.82 -29.84 19.01
C LEU A 69 3.78 -30.87 19.45
N ASP A 70 4.05 -31.61 20.51
CA ASP A 70 3.29 -32.79 20.90
C ASP A 70 2.37 -32.46 22.09
N PHE A 71 1.19 -31.94 21.76
CA PHE A 71 0.22 -31.46 22.75
C PHE A 71 -0.29 -32.62 23.64
N SER A 72 -0.37 -32.35 24.95
CA SER A 72 -0.68 -33.27 26.06
C SER A 72 0.46 -34.23 26.45
N ALA A 73 0.93 -35.05 25.52
CA ALA A 73 2.03 -36.00 25.76
C ALA A 73 2.77 -36.34 24.47
N LYS A 74 3.99 -36.86 24.61
CA LYS A 74 4.90 -37.32 23.55
C LYS A 74 5.36 -38.74 23.90
N GLN A 75 4.93 -39.74 23.15
CA GLN A 75 5.13 -41.16 23.46
C GLN A 75 4.70 -41.55 24.90
N GLY A 76 3.66 -40.88 25.42
CA GLY A 76 3.16 -41.07 26.79
C GLY A 76 3.87 -40.25 27.87
N VAL A 77 4.94 -39.50 27.56
CA VAL A 77 5.57 -38.54 28.48
C VAL A 77 4.83 -37.19 28.40
N PRO A 78 4.25 -36.67 29.50
CA PRO A 78 3.52 -35.40 29.48
C PRO A 78 4.37 -34.22 29.03
N GLN A 79 3.76 -33.34 28.23
CA GLN A 79 4.36 -32.14 27.64
C GLN A 79 3.60 -30.87 28.03
N ILE A 80 4.34 -29.75 28.08
CA ILE A 80 3.78 -28.40 28.11
C ILE A 80 4.26 -27.68 26.86
N VAL A 81 3.33 -27.22 26.01
CA VAL A 81 3.65 -26.52 24.76
C VAL A 81 3.58 -25.01 24.97
N GLY A 82 4.65 -24.30 24.61
CA GLY A 82 4.74 -22.85 24.61
C GLY A 82 4.62 -22.31 23.18
N LEU A 83 3.76 -21.30 22.98
CA LEU A 83 3.49 -20.69 21.68
C LEU A 83 3.53 -19.17 21.79
N ARG A 84 4.57 -18.52 21.27
CA ARG A 84 4.74 -17.07 21.33
C ARG A 84 4.47 -16.41 19.99
N PHE A 85 3.52 -15.48 20.03
CA PHE A 85 3.09 -14.68 18.92
C PHE A 85 3.68 -13.28 19.09
N GLN A 86 4.36 -12.77 18.06
CA GLN A 86 5.03 -11.45 18.09
C GLN A 86 4.20 -10.39 17.38
N ASN A 87 4.41 -9.11 17.73
CA ASN A 87 3.84 -7.96 17.03
C ASN A 87 2.29 -7.96 17.01
N LEU A 88 1.61 -8.35 18.10
CA LEU A 88 0.15 -8.32 18.15
C LEU A 88 -0.34 -6.88 18.07
N ALA A 89 -0.90 -6.49 16.93
CA ALA A 89 -1.40 -5.13 16.65
C ALA A 89 -2.71 -4.79 17.39
N ILE A 90 -2.90 -5.31 18.62
CA ILE A 90 -4.10 -5.16 19.43
C ILE A 90 -3.88 -3.99 20.42
N PRO A 91 -4.69 -2.91 20.37
CA PRO A 91 -4.63 -1.82 21.33
C PRO A 91 -4.84 -2.28 22.78
N ARG A 92 -4.24 -1.57 23.74
CA ARG A 92 -4.49 -1.82 25.16
C ARG A 92 -5.95 -1.56 25.49
N GLY A 93 -6.58 -2.48 26.20
CA GLY A 93 -7.99 -2.42 26.57
C GLY A 93 -8.96 -2.64 25.39
N ALA A 94 -8.48 -3.06 24.21
CA ALA A 94 -9.36 -3.50 23.14
C ALA A 94 -10.24 -4.67 23.62
N ARG A 95 -11.49 -4.71 23.14
CA ARG A 95 -12.48 -5.72 23.51
C ARG A 95 -12.35 -6.90 22.57
N ILE A 96 -11.85 -8.02 23.06
CA ILE A 96 -11.71 -9.25 22.28
C ILE A 96 -13.10 -9.85 22.06
N THR A 97 -13.53 -9.96 20.81
CA THR A 97 -14.85 -10.49 20.43
C THR A 97 -14.79 -11.99 20.14
N SER A 98 -13.65 -12.47 19.61
CA SER A 98 -13.31 -13.89 19.48
C SER A 98 -11.80 -14.06 19.37
N ALA A 99 -11.25 -15.16 19.85
CA ALA A 99 -9.87 -15.56 19.62
C ALA A 99 -9.74 -17.08 19.52
N HIS A 100 -8.84 -17.58 18.68
CA HIS A 100 -8.55 -19.01 18.60
C HIS A 100 -7.15 -19.27 18.04
N LEU A 101 -6.59 -20.40 18.44
CA LEU A 101 -5.39 -20.96 17.85
C LEU A 101 -5.76 -21.86 16.67
N GLU A 102 -5.07 -21.72 15.54
CA GLU A 102 -5.06 -22.68 14.44
C GLU A 102 -3.71 -23.40 14.42
N VAL A 103 -3.73 -24.73 14.25
CA VAL A 103 -2.51 -25.56 14.14
C VAL A 103 -2.65 -26.54 13.00
N ARG A 104 -1.56 -26.79 12.25
CA ARG A 104 -1.55 -27.83 11.22
C ARG A 104 -1.04 -29.14 11.82
N ALA A 105 -1.81 -30.22 11.69
CA ALA A 105 -1.45 -31.53 12.23
C ALA A 105 -0.24 -32.11 11.47
N GLY A 106 0.85 -32.40 12.18
CA GLY A 106 2.06 -33.01 11.64
C GLY A 106 1.97 -34.53 11.54
N LEU A 107 1.24 -35.17 12.45
CA LEU A 107 0.91 -36.60 12.45
C LEU A 107 -0.61 -36.80 12.62
N ALA A 108 -1.09 -38.03 12.46
CA ALA A 108 -2.52 -38.38 12.57
C ALA A 108 -2.81 -39.14 13.88
N HIS A 109 -3.39 -38.48 14.88
CA HIS A 109 -3.66 -39.07 16.21
C HIS A 109 -5.14 -38.98 16.59
N SER A 110 -5.70 -40.09 17.07
CA SER A 110 -7.15 -40.27 17.31
C SER A 110 -7.57 -40.28 18.77
N SER A 111 -6.70 -40.71 19.71
CA SER A 111 -7.01 -40.82 21.14
C SER A 111 -7.60 -39.51 21.71
N PRO A 112 -8.64 -39.54 22.54
CA PRO A 112 -9.17 -38.32 23.16
C PRO A 112 -8.10 -37.63 24.03
N VAL A 113 -8.04 -36.29 23.97
CA VAL A 113 -7.23 -35.47 24.89
C VAL A 113 -8.02 -34.26 25.37
N THR A 114 -7.73 -33.82 26.58
CA THR A 114 -8.17 -32.55 27.16
C THR A 114 -6.95 -31.64 27.27
N LEU A 115 -7.01 -30.47 26.66
CA LEU A 115 -5.98 -29.44 26.72
C LEU A 115 -6.50 -28.22 27.50
N GLN A 116 -5.64 -27.58 28.30
CA GLN A 116 -5.91 -26.29 28.91
C GLN A 116 -5.00 -25.24 28.28
N VAL A 117 -5.59 -24.17 27.75
CA VAL A 117 -4.87 -23.03 27.17
C VAL A 117 -4.97 -21.85 28.13
N ARG A 118 -3.82 -21.38 28.61
CA ARG A 118 -3.65 -20.09 29.30
C ARG A 118 -2.75 -19.19 28.46
N ALA A 119 -2.67 -17.91 28.80
CA ALA A 119 -1.61 -17.03 28.32
C ALA A 119 -0.64 -16.70 29.46
N GLN A 120 0.57 -16.27 29.13
CA GLN A 120 1.48 -15.66 30.09
C GLN A 120 0.93 -14.29 30.51
N ALA A 121 0.80 -14.06 31.81
CA ALA A 121 0.42 -12.78 32.41
C ALA A 121 1.60 -11.79 32.43
N ALA A 122 2.14 -11.49 31.24
CA ALA A 122 3.21 -10.52 31.02
C ALA A 122 2.73 -9.41 30.07
N ASP A 123 3.27 -8.21 30.24
CA ASP A 123 2.93 -7.06 29.37
C ASP A 123 3.49 -7.24 27.95
N ASN A 124 4.67 -7.86 27.84
CA ASN A 124 5.30 -8.29 26.59
C ASN A 124 6.04 -9.61 26.89
N ALA A 125 5.61 -10.71 26.29
CA ALA A 125 6.21 -12.02 26.56
C ALA A 125 7.64 -12.11 25.99
N PRO A 126 8.65 -12.57 26.77
CA PRO A 126 9.97 -12.90 26.24
C PRO A 126 9.91 -14.19 25.40
N THR A 127 10.84 -14.34 24.46
CA THR A 127 11.03 -15.59 23.69
C THR A 127 11.36 -16.78 24.61
N PHE A 128 11.22 -18.02 24.14
CA PHE A 128 11.59 -19.19 24.93
C PHE A 128 13.11 -19.38 24.94
N THR A 129 13.64 -19.95 26.02
CA THR A 129 15.08 -20.22 26.17
C THR A 129 15.30 -21.62 26.70
N SER A 130 16.51 -22.16 26.52
CA SER A 130 16.90 -23.50 26.97
C SER A 130 17.06 -23.63 28.50
N ALA A 131 16.79 -22.58 29.27
CA ALA A 131 16.76 -22.64 30.72
C ALA A 131 15.68 -23.62 31.21
N ARG A 132 15.94 -24.40 32.25
CA ARG A 132 14.94 -25.33 32.78
C ARG A 132 13.69 -24.58 33.27
N HIS A 133 12.53 -25.19 33.08
CA HIS A 133 11.22 -24.66 33.46
C HIS A 133 10.82 -23.35 32.76
N ASN A 134 11.35 -23.06 31.55
CA ASN A 134 11.09 -21.78 30.88
C ASN A 134 9.64 -21.60 30.43
N ILE A 135 8.81 -22.64 30.34
CA ILE A 135 7.37 -22.50 30.12
C ILE A 135 6.63 -22.58 31.46
N SER A 136 6.85 -23.63 32.27
CA SER A 136 6.07 -23.92 33.47
C SER A 136 6.22 -22.88 34.60
N SER A 137 7.35 -22.17 34.66
CA SER A 137 7.57 -21.08 35.63
C SER A 137 6.93 -19.74 35.24
N ARG A 138 6.38 -19.60 34.02
CA ARG A 138 5.79 -18.34 33.57
C ARG A 138 4.47 -18.07 34.33
N PRO A 139 4.28 -16.89 34.93
CA PRO A 139 2.99 -16.54 35.53
C PRO A 139 1.90 -16.51 34.45
N THR A 140 0.73 -17.07 34.74
CA THR A 140 -0.35 -17.26 33.77
C THR A 140 -1.57 -16.37 34.05
N THR A 141 -2.43 -16.21 33.04
CA THR A 141 -3.79 -15.68 33.17
C THR A 141 -4.62 -16.49 34.16
N ALA A 142 -5.55 -15.86 34.87
CA ALA A 142 -6.54 -16.54 35.70
C ALA A 142 -7.58 -17.26 34.83
N ALA A 143 -8.00 -16.63 33.73
CA ALA A 143 -8.74 -17.23 32.63
C ALA A 143 -7.98 -18.42 32.01
N VAL A 144 -8.75 -19.45 31.65
CA VAL A 144 -8.28 -20.67 30.97
C VAL A 144 -9.35 -21.16 30.01
N ALA A 145 -8.96 -21.49 28.79
CA ALA A 145 -9.84 -22.14 27.82
C ALA A 145 -9.58 -23.65 27.83
N THR A 146 -10.64 -24.45 27.96
CA THR A 146 -10.54 -25.91 27.80
C THR A 146 -10.77 -26.29 26.35
N TRP A 147 -9.79 -26.93 25.72
CA TRP A 147 -9.85 -27.40 24.34
C TRP A 147 -9.88 -28.93 24.29
N ARG A 148 -10.86 -29.47 23.56
CA ARG A 148 -11.05 -30.90 23.33
C ARG A 148 -10.90 -31.17 21.83
N PRO A 149 -9.67 -31.25 21.28
CA PRO A 149 -9.48 -31.45 19.86
C PRO A 149 -10.02 -32.82 19.43
N VAL A 150 -10.78 -32.82 18.34
CA VAL A 150 -11.13 -34.03 17.57
C VAL A 150 -9.87 -34.80 17.15
N ALA A 151 -10.04 -36.02 16.65
CA ALA A 151 -8.95 -36.76 16.01
C ALA A 151 -8.28 -35.89 14.93
N TRP A 152 -6.96 -35.79 14.95
CA TRP A 152 -6.21 -35.08 13.93
C TRP A 152 -5.88 -36.02 12.77
N THR A 153 -6.07 -35.51 11.55
CA THR A 153 -5.58 -36.15 10.32
C THR A 153 -4.39 -35.34 9.82
N GLN A 154 -3.28 -36.01 9.51
CA GLN A 154 -2.05 -35.39 9.03
C GLN A 154 -2.31 -34.39 7.89
N GLY A 155 -1.66 -33.23 7.97
CA GLY A 155 -1.75 -32.17 6.97
C GLY A 155 -3.06 -31.36 6.99
N ARG A 156 -4.04 -31.67 7.86
CA ARG A 156 -5.25 -30.84 8.07
C ARG A 156 -5.00 -29.78 9.14
N TRP A 157 -5.81 -28.72 9.13
CA TRP A 157 -5.83 -27.69 10.17
C TRP A 157 -6.83 -28.05 11.28
N GLY A 158 -6.42 -27.90 12.54
CA GLY A 158 -7.27 -27.92 13.72
C GLY A 158 -7.43 -26.53 14.32
N ARG A 159 -8.57 -26.27 14.97
CA ARG A 159 -8.90 -24.99 15.65
C ARG A 159 -9.12 -25.24 17.15
N SER A 160 -8.69 -24.31 17.99
CA SER A 160 -8.95 -24.34 19.43
C SER A 160 -10.40 -24.03 19.79
N SER A 161 -10.75 -24.27 21.06
CA SER A 161 -11.86 -23.55 21.70
C SER A 161 -11.62 -22.04 21.68
N GLU A 162 -12.69 -21.29 21.91
CA GLU A 162 -12.66 -19.84 22.10
C GLU A 162 -11.66 -19.43 23.22
N LEU A 163 -10.81 -18.45 22.94
CA LEU A 163 -9.72 -17.96 23.79
C LEU A 163 -9.94 -16.50 24.25
N LYS A 164 -11.04 -15.83 23.87
CA LYS A 164 -11.24 -14.38 24.07
C LYS A 164 -10.86 -13.89 25.47
N ASP A 165 -11.27 -14.60 26.52
CA ASP A 165 -11.08 -14.17 27.91
C ASP A 165 -9.62 -14.33 28.36
N VAL A 166 -8.94 -15.37 27.83
CA VAL A 166 -7.50 -15.61 28.00
C VAL A 166 -6.67 -14.52 27.32
N ILE A 167 -7.09 -14.05 26.14
CA ILE A 167 -6.42 -12.92 25.46
C ILE A 167 -6.80 -11.58 26.10
N GLN A 168 -8.06 -11.40 26.52
CA GLN A 168 -8.59 -10.19 27.14
C GLN A 168 -7.81 -9.82 28.40
N GLU A 169 -7.52 -10.79 29.28
CA GLU A 169 -6.71 -10.54 30.47
C GLU A 169 -5.35 -9.92 30.12
N VAL A 170 -4.67 -10.42 29.08
CA VAL A 170 -3.34 -9.93 28.67
C VAL A 170 -3.42 -8.53 28.05
N VAL A 171 -4.34 -8.29 27.11
CA VAL A 171 -4.44 -6.97 26.43
C VAL A 171 -5.01 -5.87 27.33
N SER A 172 -5.63 -6.23 28.45
CA SER A 172 -6.13 -5.28 29.45
C SER A 172 -5.06 -4.83 30.44
N ARG A 173 -3.89 -5.50 30.50
CA ARG A 173 -2.81 -5.19 31.45
C ARG A 173 -2.32 -3.75 31.31
N SER A 174 -1.89 -3.15 32.42
CA SER A 174 -1.51 -1.73 32.48
C SER A 174 -0.32 -1.38 31.57
N GLY A 175 0.65 -2.29 31.43
CA GLY A 175 1.81 -2.13 30.54
C GLY A 175 1.64 -2.72 29.14
N TRP A 176 0.51 -3.35 28.80
CA TRP A 176 0.29 -3.86 27.43
C TRP A 176 0.30 -2.70 26.42
N ARG A 177 0.88 -2.94 25.25
CA ARG A 177 0.97 -2.01 24.11
C ARG A 177 0.73 -2.79 22.82
N SER A 178 0.10 -2.14 21.84
CA SER A 178 0.01 -2.69 20.48
C SER A 178 1.43 -2.90 19.93
N GLY A 179 1.69 -4.10 19.39
CA GLY A 179 3.02 -4.57 18.99
C GLY A 179 3.73 -5.45 20.01
N ASN A 180 3.24 -5.57 21.25
CA ASN A 180 3.81 -6.52 22.22
C ASN A 180 3.58 -7.98 21.79
N ALA A 181 4.40 -8.89 22.31
CA ALA A 181 4.25 -10.32 22.12
C ALA A 181 3.39 -10.96 23.22
N LEU A 182 2.65 -12.00 22.86
CA LEU A 182 1.82 -12.80 23.76
C LEU A 182 2.25 -14.26 23.65
N ALA A 183 2.49 -14.92 24.78
CA ALA A 183 2.76 -16.36 24.83
C ALA A 183 1.51 -17.09 25.34
N LEU A 184 1.01 -18.06 24.56
CA LEU A 184 0.12 -19.10 25.05
C LEU A 184 0.93 -20.24 25.67
N ILE A 185 0.34 -20.86 26.69
CA ILE A 185 0.89 -21.98 27.44
C ILE A 185 -0.20 -23.05 27.44
N VAL A 186 0.10 -24.22 26.87
CA VAL A 186 -0.87 -25.29 26.66
C VAL A 186 -0.40 -26.54 27.39
N THR A 187 -1.17 -26.96 28.38
CA THR A 187 -1.00 -28.22 29.11
C THR A 187 -2.06 -29.23 28.67
N GLY A 188 -1.87 -30.52 28.99
CA GLY A 188 -2.88 -31.54 28.75
C GLY A 188 -2.99 -32.58 29.87
N ASP A 189 -3.93 -33.51 29.70
CA ASP A 189 -4.21 -34.58 30.65
C ASP A 189 -3.19 -35.75 30.65
N GLY A 190 -2.25 -35.77 29.71
CA GLY A 190 -1.22 -36.79 29.56
C GLY A 190 -1.73 -38.14 29.04
N ARG A 191 -2.99 -38.25 28.60
CA ARG A 191 -3.65 -39.55 28.27
C ARG A 191 -3.70 -39.88 26.79
N GLY A 192 -3.15 -39.01 25.95
CA GLY A 192 -3.08 -39.15 24.50
C GLY A 192 -2.24 -38.02 23.90
N GLU A 193 -2.08 -38.03 22.58
CA GLU A 193 -1.09 -37.20 21.87
C GLU A 193 -1.72 -36.45 20.69
N ARG A 194 -1.17 -35.27 20.37
CA ARG A 194 -1.59 -34.41 19.26
C ARG A 194 -0.39 -33.63 18.71
N ALA A 195 0.26 -34.18 17.69
CA ALA A 195 1.46 -33.60 17.08
C ALA A 195 1.12 -32.54 16.02
N ALA A 196 1.47 -31.28 16.28
CA ALA A 196 1.34 -30.16 15.33
C ALA A 196 2.69 -29.88 14.66
N ILE A 197 2.68 -29.22 13.50
CA ILE A 197 3.90 -28.74 12.83
C ILE A 197 4.44 -27.50 13.56
N ALA A 198 5.71 -27.54 13.95
CA ALA A 198 6.44 -26.43 14.57
C ALA A 198 7.14 -25.54 13.53
N PHE A 199 7.66 -24.38 13.95
CA PHE A 199 8.48 -23.50 13.11
C PHE A 199 9.71 -24.21 12.55
N GLY A 200 10.44 -24.98 13.36
CA GLY A 200 11.60 -25.75 12.91
C GLY A 200 11.25 -26.86 11.90
N GLY A 201 10.03 -27.38 11.93
CA GLY A 201 9.53 -28.39 11.00
C GLY A 201 9.12 -27.83 9.64
N ASN A 202 8.30 -26.78 9.61
CA ASN A 202 7.94 -26.09 8.38
C ASN A 202 7.37 -24.67 8.65
N PRO A 203 8.15 -23.60 8.40
CA PRO A 203 7.72 -22.21 8.62
C PRO A 203 6.45 -21.75 7.88
N ALA A 204 5.97 -22.48 6.86
CA ALA A 204 4.73 -22.16 6.15
C ALA A 204 3.47 -22.80 6.79
N ASN A 205 3.62 -23.62 7.83
CA ASN A 205 2.57 -24.46 8.41
C ASN A 205 2.45 -24.35 9.94
N VAL A 206 3.07 -23.32 10.51
CA VAL A 206 3.21 -23.05 11.94
C VAL A 206 1.88 -22.77 12.65
N PRO A 207 1.84 -22.81 13.99
CA PRO A 207 0.71 -22.32 14.77
C PRO A 207 0.39 -20.85 14.45
N VAL A 208 -0.90 -20.53 14.36
CA VAL A 208 -1.41 -19.17 14.09
C VAL A 208 -2.44 -18.79 15.14
N LEU A 209 -2.17 -17.72 15.90
CA LEU A 209 -3.15 -17.11 16.77
C LEU A 209 -4.03 -16.14 15.96
N VAL A 210 -5.34 -16.34 16.00
CA VAL A 210 -6.34 -15.48 15.38
C VAL A 210 -7.07 -14.73 16.49
N VAL A 211 -7.23 -13.41 16.35
CA VAL A 211 -7.95 -12.58 17.31
C VAL A 211 -8.80 -11.55 16.59
N SER A 212 -10.11 -11.60 16.81
CA SER A 212 -11.07 -10.56 16.46
C SER A 212 -11.28 -9.65 17.68
N PHE A 213 -11.18 -8.34 17.48
CA PHE A 213 -11.36 -7.34 18.53
C PHE A 213 -12.03 -6.07 18.01
N GLU A 214 -12.81 -5.44 18.88
CA GLU A 214 -13.22 -4.05 18.72
C GLU A 214 -12.15 -3.17 19.39
N PRO A 215 -11.72 -2.04 18.78
CA PRO A 215 -10.95 -1.03 19.48
C PRO A 215 -11.66 -0.64 20.78
N ALA A 216 -10.90 -0.29 21.82
CA ALA A 216 -11.49 0.24 23.05
C ALA A 216 -12.35 1.47 22.68
N GLN A 217 -13.68 1.34 22.79
CA GLN A 217 -14.57 2.47 22.53
C GLN A 217 -14.18 3.60 23.48
N ALA A 218 -13.84 4.77 22.94
CA ALA A 218 -13.75 5.96 23.74
C ALA A 218 -15.16 6.22 24.30
N SER A 219 -15.35 5.94 25.59
CA SER A 219 -16.62 6.14 26.29
C SER A 219 -17.10 7.56 26.02
N ALA A 220 -18.21 7.70 25.30
CA ALA A 220 -18.59 8.96 24.69
C ALA A 220 -18.62 10.09 25.74
N PRO A 221 -17.98 11.24 25.47
CA PRO A 221 -18.07 12.37 26.39
C PRO A 221 -19.54 12.78 26.48
N VAL A 222 -20.10 12.74 27.69
CA VAL A 222 -21.48 13.16 27.94
C VAL A 222 -21.62 14.63 27.53
N THR A 223 -22.39 14.87 26.47
CA THR A 223 -22.49 16.16 25.79
C THR A 223 -23.35 17.16 26.54
N SER A 224 -22.79 17.71 27.62
CA SER A 224 -23.02 19.14 27.88
C SER A 224 -22.41 19.94 26.73
N PRO A 225 -23.11 20.95 26.16
CA PRO A 225 -22.63 21.70 25.00
C PRO A 225 -21.52 22.68 25.38
N ALA A 226 -20.28 22.18 25.49
CA ALA A 226 -19.09 22.99 25.62
C ALA A 226 -18.61 23.44 24.22
N THR A 227 -18.60 24.74 23.98
CA THR A 227 -18.07 25.37 22.76
C THR A 227 -16.63 24.89 22.48
N PRO A 228 -16.27 24.53 21.24
CA PRO A 228 -14.95 23.98 20.94
C PRO A 228 -13.84 25.01 21.21
N THR A 229 -13.04 24.77 22.25
CA THR A 229 -11.84 25.57 22.54
C THR A 229 -10.78 25.35 21.45
N PRO A 230 -10.12 26.41 20.94
CA PRO A 230 -9.09 26.26 19.93
C PRO A 230 -7.89 25.43 20.44
N GLN A 231 -7.60 24.30 19.80
CA GLN A 231 -6.34 23.59 20.05
C GLN A 231 -5.19 24.35 19.39
N THR A 232 -4.13 24.62 20.15
CA THR A 232 -2.95 25.32 19.63
C THR A 232 -1.95 24.32 19.08
N GLY A 233 -1.87 24.21 17.75
CA GLY A 233 -0.82 23.47 17.07
C GLY A 233 0.52 24.21 17.12
N GLY A 234 1.63 23.46 17.15
CA GLY A 234 2.99 23.98 17.19
C GLY A 234 3.93 23.23 16.24
N SER A 235 4.97 23.92 15.78
CA SER A 235 6.06 23.34 15.00
C SER A 235 7.39 23.90 15.48
N VAL A 236 8.37 23.02 15.68
CA VAL A 236 9.71 23.35 16.17
C VAL A 236 10.72 22.76 15.19
N ARG A 237 11.58 23.62 14.63
CA ARG A 237 12.64 23.22 13.68
C ARG A 237 14.00 23.74 14.16
N LEU A 238 14.92 22.83 14.42
CA LEU A 238 16.17 23.09 15.14
C LEU A 238 17.37 22.52 14.35
N PRO A 239 18.39 23.34 14.00
CA PRO A 239 19.70 22.82 13.64
C PRO A 239 20.44 22.31 14.87
N LEU A 240 21.55 21.59 14.67
CA LEU A 240 22.53 21.37 15.73
C LEU A 240 23.19 22.70 16.14
N ALA A 241 23.30 22.95 17.44
CA ALA A 241 23.77 24.23 17.96
C ALA A 241 25.30 24.33 17.86
N SER A 242 26.02 23.36 18.42
CA SER A 242 27.49 23.31 18.45
C SER A 242 28.08 22.17 17.61
N PRO A 243 29.35 22.26 17.17
CA PRO A 243 30.08 21.16 16.49
C PRO A 243 30.31 19.90 17.34
N GLU A 244 29.97 19.93 18.63
CA GLU A 244 30.03 18.79 19.54
C GLU A 244 28.62 18.27 19.92
N ASP A 245 27.60 18.67 19.14
CA ASP A 245 26.25 18.13 19.18
C ASP A 245 25.99 17.06 18.11
N ASP A 246 26.83 16.93 17.08
CA ASP A 246 26.99 15.71 16.29
C ASP A 246 28.32 15.02 16.58
N ILE A 247 28.28 13.68 16.59
CA ILE A 247 29.44 12.82 16.86
C ILE A 247 29.34 11.52 16.04
N GLU A 248 30.47 10.85 15.87
CA GLU A 248 30.52 9.43 15.48
C GLU A 248 31.09 8.59 16.61
N GLU A 249 30.71 7.32 16.68
CA GLU A 249 31.27 6.33 17.59
C GLU A 249 31.57 5.02 16.85
N THR A 250 32.84 4.66 16.77
CA THR A 250 33.28 3.39 16.15
C THR A 250 32.92 2.18 17.01
N ALA A 251 32.89 0.98 16.42
CA ALA A 251 32.58 -0.26 17.13
C ALA A 251 33.54 -0.60 18.30
N THR A 252 34.74 -0.01 18.37
CA THR A 252 35.62 -0.11 19.55
C THR A 252 35.11 0.75 20.72
N GLY A 253 34.40 1.84 20.41
CA GLY A 253 33.90 2.88 21.32
C GLY A 253 34.55 4.25 21.14
N THR A 254 35.46 4.40 20.16
CA THR A 254 36.18 5.66 19.94
C THR A 254 35.24 6.72 19.40
N ILE A 255 35.09 7.82 20.14
CA ILE A 255 34.28 8.97 19.72
C ILE A 255 35.09 9.86 18.78
N ARG A 256 34.45 10.33 17.70
CA ARG A 256 34.95 11.36 16.79
C ARG A 256 34.02 12.58 16.83
N THR A 257 34.61 13.77 16.86
CA THR A 257 33.91 15.06 16.99
C THR A 257 34.73 16.17 16.31
N GLY A 258 34.12 17.32 16.01
CA GLY A 258 34.90 18.53 15.73
C GLY A 258 35.66 18.45 14.40
N ALA A 259 36.84 19.07 14.36
CA ALA A 259 37.72 19.08 13.19
C ALA A 259 38.21 17.70 12.66
N SER A 260 37.83 16.59 13.31
CA SER A 260 38.04 15.22 12.81
C SER A 260 36.93 14.69 11.89
N THR A 261 35.71 15.24 11.99
CA THR A 261 34.50 14.75 11.31
C THR A 261 34.10 15.64 10.12
N ARG A 262 34.69 15.38 8.94
CA ARG A 262 34.31 16.08 7.70
C ARG A 262 32.97 15.64 7.12
N SER A 263 32.45 14.51 7.58
CA SER A 263 31.12 13.99 7.28
C SER A 263 30.58 13.25 8.49
N LEU A 264 29.30 12.92 8.44
CA LEU A 264 28.68 11.94 9.34
C LEU A 264 28.44 10.67 8.52
N ASP A 265 29.31 9.70 8.71
CA ASP A 265 29.36 8.44 7.94
C ASP A 265 28.58 7.36 8.68
N PHE A 266 27.29 7.24 8.34
CA PHE A 266 26.39 6.25 8.92
C PHE A 266 26.86 4.82 8.61
N SER A 267 26.70 3.92 9.59
CA SER A 267 26.93 2.47 9.50
C SER A 267 28.41 2.04 9.46
N VAL A 268 29.25 2.59 8.57
CA VAL A 268 30.65 2.17 8.41
C VAL A 268 31.52 3.26 7.76
N GLU A 269 32.74 3.46 8.24
CA GLU A 269 33.78 4.24 7.57
C GLU A 269 35.09 3.44 7.56
N GLY A 270 35.83 3.41 6.44
CA GLY A 270 37.11 2.71 6.33
C GLY A 270 37.06 1.20 6.58
N GLY A 271 35.87 0.58 6.56
CA GLY A 271 35.64 -0.82 6.96
C GLY A 271 35.38 -1.03 8.46
N VAL A 272 35.40 0.04 9.26
CA VAL A 272 35.06 0.02 10.70
C VAL A 272 33.60 0.43 10.89
N ALA A 273 32.77 -0.47 11.43
CA ALA A 273 31.38 -0.16 11.72
C ALA A 273 31.25 0.96 12.77
N GLN A 274 30.29 1.87 12.60
CA GLN A 274 30.08 3.00 13.50
C GLN A 274 28.63 3.50 13.56
N SER A 275 28.33 4.27 14.61
CA SER A 275 27.03 4.92 14.83
C SER A 275 27.18 6.44 14.93
N VAL A 276 26.19 7.18 14.44
CA VAL A 276 26.14 8.65 14.52
C VAL A 276 25.24 9.08 15.67
N GLY A 277 25.69 10.04 16.49
CA GLY A 277 24.92 10.67 17.55
C GLY A 277 24.58 12.12 17.18
N LEU A 278 23.34 12.55 17.44
CA LEU A 278 22.84 13.89 17.08
C LEU A 278 22.06 14.50 18.26
N ARG A 279 22.38 15.74 18.69
CA ARG A 279 21.82 16.38 19.89
C ARG A 279 21.25 17.77 19.60
N PHE A 280 19.92 17.89 19.65
CA PHE A 280 19.22 19.14 19.45
C PHE A 280 18.93 19.79 20.82
N THR A 281 19.47 20.98 21.04
CA THR A 281 19.24 21.80 22.25
C THR A 281 18.01 22.70 22.09
N ASN A 282 17.47 23.20 23.20
CA ASN A 282 16.33 24.13 23.22
C ASN A 282 15.09 23.56 22.51
N VAL A 283 14.74 22.30 22.80
CA VAL A 283 13.57 21.65 22.21
C VAL A 283 12.31 22.16 22.92
N THR A 284 11.73 23.23 22.37
CA THR A 284 10.57 23.96 22.92
C THR A 284 9.23 23.23 22.78
N VAL A 285 9.25 21.89 22.84
CA VAL A 285 8.06 21.03 22.83
C VAL A 285 7.60 20.79 24.28
N PRO A 286 6.37 21.16 24.65
CA PRO A 286 5.84 20.95 26.00
C PRO A 286 5.77 19.47 26.42
N ARG A 287 5.89 19.21 27.72
CA ARG A 287 5.75 17.86 28.29
C ARG A 287 4.34 17.33 28.05
N GLY A 288 4.23 16.11 27.52
CA GLY A 288 2.96 15.49 27.19
C GLY A 288 2.24 16.06 25.97
N ALA A 289 2.87 16.95 25.19
CA ALA A 289 2.30 17.39 23.91
C ALA A 289 2.11 16.19 22.97
N ARG A 290 1.02 16.18 22.18
CA ARG A 290 0.75 15.13 21.20
C ARG A 290 1.60 15.38 19.96
N ILE A 291 2.57 14.51 19.69
CA ILE A 291 3.43 14.61 18.50
C ILE A 291 2.65 14.11 17.28
N THR A 292 2.57 14.94 16.24
CA THR A 292 1.86 14.62 14.99
C THR A 292 2.79 14.21 13.85
N GLY A 293 4.10 14.46 14.00
CA GLY A 293 5.15 14.00 13.10
C GLY A 293 6.52 14.51 13.55
N ALA A 294 7.58 13.77 13.29
CA ALA A 294 8.94 14.24 13.52
C ALA A 294 9.95 13.63 12.54
N HIS A 295 10.97 14.38 12.13
CA HIS A 295 12.02 13.87 11.24
C HIS A 295 13.31 14.67 11.39
N ILE A 296 14.43 14.09 10.97
CA ILE A 296 15.68 14.81 10.77
C ILE A 296 15.94 14.95 9.25
N ASP A 297 16.15 16.17 8.80
CA ASP A 297 16.68 16.51 7.47
C ASP A 297 18.22 16.49 7.53
N PHE A 298 18.86 15.95 6.49
CA PHE A 298 20.29 16.03 6.23
C PHE A 298 20.56 16.48 4.80
N LYS A 299 21.81 16.88 4.51
CA LYS A 299 22.35 16.99 3.16
C LYS A 299 23.47 15.97 2.97
N ALA A 300 23.47 15.25 1.86
CA ALA A 300 24.50 14.27 1.53
C ALA A 300 25.84 14.97 1.19
N SER A 301 26.94 14.49 1.75
CA SER A 301 28.29 15.00 1.49
C SER A 301 29.07 14.18 0.45
N ALA A 302 28.65 12.93 0.19
CA ALA A 302 29.22 12.04 -0.83
C ALA A 302 28.13 11.36 -1.66
N ALA A 303 28.52 10.81 -2.81
CA ALA A 303 27.69 9.89 -3.58
C ALA A 303 27.87 8.46 -3.05
N ASP A 304 26.87 7.92 -2.34
CA ASP A 304 26.95 6.63 -1.65
C ASP A 304 25.82 5.70 -2.10
N SER A 305 26.14 4.45 -2.41
CA SER A 305 25.19 3.48 -2.98
C SER A 305 25.14 2.14 -2.23
N GLY A 306 24.50 1.13 -2.82
CA GLY A 306 24.21 -0.16 -2.16
C GLY A 306 23.01 -0.09 -1.20
N SER A 307 22.48 -1.26 -0.85
CA SER A 307 21.36 -1.38 0.10
C SER A 307 21.87 -1.11 1.53
N LEU A 308 21.12 -0.35 2.32
CA LEU A 308 21.43 -0.02 3.71
C LEU A 308 20.15 0.00 4.55
N THR A 309 20.23 -0.50 5.78
CA THR A 309 19.20 -0.31 6.80
C THR A 309 19.84 0.33 8.04
N LEU A 310 19.31 1.47 8.45
CA LEU A 310 19.67 2.19 9.65
C LEU A 310 18.55 2.06 10.70
N THR A 311 18.92 2.04 11.97
CA THR A 311 18.00 2.11 13.11
C THR A 311 18.20 3.45 13.81
N VAL A 312 17.15 4.26 13.87
CA VAL A 312 17.12 5.50 14.67
C VAL A 312 16.48 5.18 16.02
N ARG A 313 17.13 5.60 17.12
CA ARG A 313 16.54 5.66 18.46
C ARG A 313 16.79 7.04 19.05
N GLY A 314 15.97 7.44 20.01
CA GLY A 314 16.26 8.58 20.88
C GLY A 314 17.15 8.18 22.05
N ILE A 315 17.78 9.15 22.71
CA ILE A 315 18.39 8.98 24.03
C ILE A 315 17.29 9.18 25.08
N SER A 316 17.09 8.18 25.95
CA SER A 316 16.05 8.21 26.98
C SER A 316 16.52 8.96 28.22
N ALA A 317 16.66 10.28 28.07
CA ALA A 317 17.03 11.23 29.12
C ALA A 317 15.99 12.36 29.19
N ASP A 318 15.78 12.93 30.39
CA ASP A 318 14.86 14.06 30.57
C ASP A 318 15.41 15.35 29.98
N ASN A 319 16.73 15.54 30.08
CA ASN A 319 17.51 16.55 29.38
C ASN A 319 18.84 15.91 29.00
N THR A 320 19.15 15.82 27.71
CA THR A 320 20.30 15.02 27.25
C THR A 320 21.62 15.76 27.51
N PRO A 321 22.57 15.20 28.30
CA PRO A 321 23.90 15.77 28.47
C PRO A 321 24.63 15.93 27.14
N ARG A 322 25.56 16.89 27.05
CA ARG A 322 26.44 17.05 25.87
C ARG A 322 27.16 15.73 25.57
N PHE A 323 27.55 15.51 24.31
CA PHE A 323 28.51 14.47 23.99
C PHE A 323 29.91 14.85 24.51
N THR A 324 30.77 13.84 24.71
CA THR A 324 32.16 14.01 25.16
C THR A 324 33.04 12.97 24.48
N THR A 325 34.34 13.22 24.42
CA THR A 325 35.35 12.30 23.84
C THR A 325 35.65 11.06 24.69
N ALA A 326 34.91 10.83 25.78
CA ALA A 326 35.05 9.62 26.59
C ALA A 326 34.71 8.36 25.78
N ASN A 327 35.47 7.28 25.97
CA ASN A 327 35.23 6.01 25.27
C ASN A 327 33.81 5.48 25.55
N ARG A 328 33.08 5.10 24.49
CA ARG A 328 31.68 4.63 24.50
C ARG A 328 30.62 5.64 24.96
N ASN A 329 30.88 6.94 24.83
CA ASN A 329 29.96 7.99 25.27
C ASN A 329 28.58 8.01 24.56
N LEU A 330 28.40 7.33 23.43
CA LEU A 330 27.14 7.22 22.70
C LEU A 330 26.44 5.89 23.00
N SER A 331 27.11 4.74 22.76
CA SER A 331 26.54 3.39 22.95
C SER A 331 26.16 3.04 24.38
N GLN A 332 26.79 3.64 25.39
CA GLN A 332 26.41 3.44 26.80
C GLN A 332 25.18 4.25 27.24
N ARG A 333 24.67 5.18 26.41
CA ARG A 333 23.49 5.97 26.77
C ARG A 333 22.22 5.12 26.67
N PRO A 334 21.36 5.09 27.71
CA PRO A 334 20.03 4.47 27.60
C PRO A 334 19.25 5.07 26.43
N THR A 335 18.74 4.22 25.55
CA THR A 335 17.96 4.63 24.37
C THR A 335 16.46 4.45 24.59
N THR A 336 15.65 5.07 23.73
CA THR A 336 14.19 4.87 23.73
C THR A 336 13.84 3.43 23.37
N THR A 337 12.71 2.96 23.93
CA THR A 337 12.11 1.66 23.56
C THR A 337 11.65 1.73 22.10
N ALA A 338 10.96 2.82 21.75
CA ALA A 338 10.63 3.18 20.38
C ALA A 338 11.89 3.33 19.51
N ALA A 339 11.79 2.84 18.28
CA ALA A 339 12.83 2.95 17.26
C ALA A 339 12.17 3.09 15.88
N ALA A 340 12.82 3.83 14.98
CA ALA A 340 12.40 3.98 13.60
C ALA A 340 13.42 3.29 12.68
N LEU A 341 12.94 2.39 11.81
CA LEU A 341 13.78 1.68 10.86
C LEU A 341 13.80 2.46 9.53
N TRP A 342 14.97 2.95 9.16
CA TRP A 342 15.18 3.84 8.02
C TRP A 342 15.99 3.11 6.93
N ARG A 343 15.46 3.09 5.71
CA ARG A 343 16.09 2.46 4.54
C ARG A 343 16.46 3.54 3.52
N PRO A 344 17.59 4.25 3.70
CA PRO A 344 18.01 5.28 2.76
C PRO A 344 18.35 4.66 1.39
N ARG A 345 17.68 5.13 0.34
CA ARG A 345 18.11 4.94 -1.06
C ARG A 345 19.56 5.43 -1.24
N PRO A 346 20.25 5.11 -2.36
CA PRO A 346 21.51 5.76 -2.70
C PRO A 346 21.41 7.28 -2.59
N TRP A 347 22.47 7.92 -2.13
CA TRP A 347 22.58 9.37 -2.03
C TRP A 347 23.49 9.91 -3.12
N GLU A 348 23.14 11.06 -3.68
CA GLU A 348 24.00 11.85 -4.57
C GLU A 348 24.54 13.08 -3.83
N VAL A 349 25.70 13.60 -4.23
CA VAL A 349 26.35 14.75 -3.57
C VAL A 349 25.41 15.96 -3.53
N GLY A 350 25.21 16.54 -2.33
CA GLY A 350 24.36 17.71 -2.11
C GLY A 350 22.85 17.41 -2.03
N GLN A 351 22.42 16.15 -2.19
CA GLN A 351 21.02 15.75 -2.08
C GLN A 351 20.47 16.01 -0.67
N ALA A 352 19.29 16.63 -0.57
CA ALA A 352 18.53 16.70 0.67
C ALA A 352 17.84 15.35 0.94
N VAL A 353 18.04 14.80 2.14
CA VAL A 353 17.55 13.47 2.53
C VAL A 353 16.95 13.49 3.94
N ARG A 354 15.96 12.65 4.20
CA ARG A 354 15.15 12.67 5.43
C ARG A 354 15.05 11.29 6.06
N THR A 355 14.99 11.24 7.40
CA THR A 355 14.71 10.02 8.15
C THR A 355 13.33 9.42 7.85
N ALA A 356 13.09 8.18 8.30
CA ALA A 356 11.73 7.74 8.61
C ALA A 356 11.08 8.66 9.69
N ASP A 357 9.76 8.58 9.87
CA ASP A 357 9.09 9.31 10.94
C ASP A 357 9.59 8.87 12.33
N LEU A 358 9.87 9.86 13.16
CA LEU A 358 10.42 9.74 14.51
C LEU A 358 9.37 10.08 15.58
N SER A 359 8.11 10.32 15.20
CA SER A 359 7.03 10.75 16.12
C SER A 359 6.97 9.92 17.40
N ALA A 360 7.01 8.59 17.30
CA ALA A 360 6.98 7.68 18.44
C ALA A 360 8.20 7.81 19.38
N ILE A 361 9.38 8.13 18.84
CA ILE A 361 10.61 8.35 19.61
C ILE A 361 10.51 9.68 20.37
N VAL A 362 10.10 10.74 19.67
CA VAL A 362 9.91 12.08 20.24
C VAL A 362 8.81 12.03 21.31
N GLN A 363 7.71 11.32 21.05
CA GLN A 363 6.61 11.12 21.99
C GLN A 363 7.05 10.36 23.24
N GLU A 364 7.91 9.35 23.13
CA GLU A 364 8.47 8.67 24.31
C GLU A 364 9.27 9.65 25.17
N ILE A 365 10.10 10.50 24.57
CA ILE A 365 10.93 11.48 25.29
C ILE A 365 10.09 12.60 25.94
N VAL A 366 9.17 13.24 25.21
CA VAL A 366 8.37 14.35 25.79
C VAL A 366 7.32 13.88 26.81
N ASN A 367 7.03 12.59 26.87
CA ASN A 367 6.18 11.99 27.90
C ASN A 367 6.93 11.67 29.20
N ARG A 368 8.28 11.75 29.22
CA ARG A 368 9.08 11.42 30.40
C ARG A 368 8.74 12.34 31.60
N PRO A 369 8.84 11.83 32.85
CA PRO A 369 8.31 12.53 34.02
C PRO A 369 8.97 13.88 34.31
N ASN A 370 10.26 14.07 33.95
CA ASN A 370 10.97 15.33 34.16
C ASN A 370 11.32 16.08 32.87
N TRP A 371 10.74 15.69 31.72
CA TRP A 371 10.88 16.49 30.49
C TRP A 371 10.32 17.91 30.71
N ARG A 372 11.03 18.90 30.18
CA ARG A 372 10.64 20.32 30.20
C ARG A 372 10.88 20.92 28.82
N SER A 373 10.00 21.84 28.42
CA SER A 373 10.21 22.63 27.20
C SER A 373 11.55 23.38 27.30
N GLY A 374 12.38 23.29 26.26
CA GLY A 374 13.74 23.83 26.23
C GLY A 374 14.85 22.82 26.60
N ASN A 375 14.51 21.61 27.07
CA ASN A 375 15.51 20.55 27.29
C ASN A 375 16.15 20.09 25.97
N ALA A 376 17.31 19.42 26.06
CA ALA A 376 17.99 18.83 24.92
C ALA A 376 17.51 17.40 24.63
N MET A 377 17.21 17.11 23.37
CA MET A 377 16.83 15.80 22.86
C MET A 377 17.97 15.28 21.98
N ALA A 378 18.34 14.00 22.09
CA ALA A 378 19.32 13.42 21.19
C ALA A 378 18.85 12.10 20.59
N PHE A 379 19.50 11.72 19.50
CA PHE A 379 19.24 10.52 18.72
C PHE A 379 20.56 9.76 18.48
N VAL A 380 20.46 8.45 18.32
CA VAL A 380 21.52 7.59 17.79
C VAL A 380 21.01 6.93 16.51
N ILE A 381 21.89 6.86 15.51
CA ILE A 381 21.63 6.27 14.20
C ILE A 381 22.72 5.23 13.94
N SER A 382 22.36 3.95 14.00
CA SER A 382 23.26 2.81 13.81
C SER A 382 22.89 1.98 12.58
N GLY A 383 23.87 1.35 11.95
CA GLY A 383 23.67 0.49 10.78
C GLY A 383 24.16 -0.95 10.98
N ASP A 384 24.29 -1.69 9.88
CA ASP A 384 24.72 -3.09 9.88
C ASP A 384 26.24 -3.29 9.67
N GLY A 385 26.99 -2.19 9.48
CA GLY A 385 28.43 -2.20 9.26
C GLY A 385 28.88 -2.56 7.85
N ARG A 386 27.97 -2.76 6.88
CA ARG A 386 28.32 -3.26 5.52
C ARG A 386 28.41 -2.19 4.45
N THR A 387 27.49 -1.24 4.45
CA THR A 387 27.39 -0.14 3.48
C THR A 387 27.19 1.17 4.23
N LYS A 388 27.59 2.30 3.63
CA LYS A 388 27.53 3.62 4.29
C LYS A 388 26.61 4.63 3.59
N ARG A 389 26.40 5.75 4.28
CA ARG A 389 25.92 7.02 3.73
C ARG A 389 26.65 8.14 4.44
N SER A 390 27.04 9.19 3.73
CA SER A 390 27.81 10.31 4.26
C SER A 390 26.96 11.58 4.22
N ALA A 391 26.68 12.19 5.38
CA ALA A 391 26.04 13.50 5.47
C ALA A 391 27.06 14.62 5.74
N VAL A 392 26.65 15.86 5.50
CA VAL A 392 27.38 17.07 5.93
C VAL A 392 27.29 17.18 7.45
N SER A 393 28.45 17.20 8.14
CA SER A 393 28.52 17.51 9.58
C SER A 393 28.25 18.99 9.85
N ARG A 394 27.71 19.30 11.04
CA ARG A 394 27.63 20.66 11.59
C ARG A 394 29.01 21.32 11.73
N ASP A 395 30.08 20.52 11.83
CA ASP A 395 31.49 20.95 11.70
C ASP A 395 31.75 21.71 10.40
N VAL A 396 31.20 21.19 9.30
CA VAL A 396 31.45 21.69 7.95
C VAL A 396 30.43 22.76 7.56
N SER A 397 29.19 22.66 8.02
CA SER A 397 28.16 23.66 7.70
C SER A 397 27.06 23.80 8.75
N ALA A 398 26.87 25.03 9.23
CA ALA A 398 25.70 25.42 10.02
C ALA A 398 24.40 25.55 9.18
N THR A 399 24.49 25.64 7.85
CA THR A 399 23.32 25.72 6.96
C THR A 399 22.85 24.34 6.50
N ASP A 400 23.79 23.50 6.10
CA ASP A 400 23.55 22.19 5.46
C ASP A 400 23.65 20.98 6.41
N GLY A 401 24.15 21.17 7.63
CA GLY A 401 24.18 20.14 8.67
C GLY A 401 22.80 19.73 9.19
N PRO A 402 22.74 18.71 10.09
CA PRO A 402 21.49 18.07 10.51
C PRO A 402 20.45 19.02 11.13
N ARG A 403 19.17 18.83 10.78
CA ARG A 403 18.03 19.64 11.28
C ARG A 403 16.86 18.76 11.71
N LEU A 404 16.48 18.83 12.98
CA LEU A 404 15.28 18.19 13.54
C LEU A 404 14.05 19.08 13.28
N THR A 405 12.96 18.48 12.80
CA THR A 405 11.63 19.10 12.73
C THR A 405 10.65 18.25 13.55
N ILE A 406 9.84 18.89 14.41
CA ILE A 406 8.76 18.26 15.20
C ILE A 406 7.49 19.09 15.02
N THR A 407 6.37 18.45 14.70
CA THR A 407 5.02 19.04 14.78
C THR A 407 4.24 18.42 15.93
N TYR A 408 3.46 19.23 16.64
CA TYR A 408 2.70 18.78 17.81
C TYR A 408 1.40 19.59 18.03
N GLU A 409 0.53 19.05 18.86
CA GLU A 409 -0.72 19.66 19.31
C GLU A 409 -0.72 19.83 20.85
N MET A 410 -1.34 20.91 21.31
CA MET A 410 -1.60 21.18 22.72
C MET A 410 -3.11 21.26 22.98
N ALA A 411 -3.56 20.59 24.04
CA ALA A 411 -4.85 20.91 24.65
C ALA A 411 -4.80 22.34 25.21
N ALA A 412 -5.88 23.11 25.00
CA ALA A 412 -5.98 24.45 25.55
C ALA A 412 -5.93 24.41 27.09
N ALA A 413 -5.20 25.35 27.70
CA ALA A 413 -5.24 25.52 29.15
C ALA A 413 -6.66 25.95 29.58
N PRO A 414 -7.19 25.44 30.71
CA PRO A 414 -8.47 25.91 31.22
C PRO A 414 -8.38 27.40 31.54
N ALA A 415 -9.41 28.16 31.14
CA ALA A 415 -9.49 29.58 31.44
C ALA A 415 -9.49 29.83 32.96
N PRO A 416 -8.87 30.92 33.46
CA PRO A 416 -8.92 31.25 34.87
C PRO A 416 -10.37 31.46 35.32
N THR A 417 -10.75 30.81 36.41
CA THR A 417 -12.12 30.84 36.93
C THR A 417 -12.51 32.26 37.35
N PRO A 418 -13.69 32.78 36.94
CA PRO A 418 -14.18 34.06 37.43
C PRO A 418 -14.49 33.98 38.95
N PRO A 419 -14.42 35.10 39.68
CA PRO A 419 -14.73 35.13 41.10
C PRO A 419 -16.22 34.86 41.37
N PRO A 420 -16.60 34.40 42.58
CA PRO A 420 -17.98 34.01 42.90
C PRO A 420 -18.98 35.19 42.80
N PRO A 421 -20.20 34.97 42.27
CA PRO A 421 -21.23 36.00 42.21
C PRO A 421 -21.85 36.28 43.59
N ALA A 422 -22.33 37.52 43.78
CA ALA A 422 -23.08 37.93 44.97
C ALA A 422 -24.54 37.43 44.94
N PRO A 423 -25.24 37.35 46.09
CA PRO A 423 -26.63 36.89 46.15
C PRO A 423 -27.61 37.81 45.42
N ALA A 424 -28.62 37.22 44.77
CA ALA A 424 -29.62 37.95 43.99
C ALA A 424 -30.82 38.44 44.83
N PRO A 425 -31.45 39.59 44.47
CA PRO A 425 -32.70 40.07 45.06
C PRO A 425 -33.96 39.38 44.48
N SER A 426 -35.11 39.64 45.11
CA SER A 426 -36.43 39.06 44.82
C SER A 426 -37.03 39.48 43.45
N PRO A 427 -37.93 38.68 42.84
CA PRO A 427 -38.55 38.99 41.55
C PRO A 427 -39.84 39.83 41.66
N ASP A 428 -40.25 40.45 40.53
CA ASP A 428 -41.56 41.07 40.30
C ASP A 428 -41.88 41.06 38.76
N PRO A 429 -43.04 41.51 38.21
CA PRO A 429 -43.91 40.56 37.50
C PRO A 429 -44.23 40.87 36.02
N THR A 430 -44.98 39.96 35.38
CA THR A 430 -45.22 39.85 33.93
C THR A 430 -46.41 40.66 33.38
N PRO A 431 -46.20 41.37 32.26
CA PRO A 431 -47.20 41.53 31.17
C PRO A 431 -46.58 41.15 29.81
N ALA A 432 -47.26 40.87 28.68
CA ALA A 432 -48.62 40.56 28.23
C ALA A 432 -48.50 40.40 26.67
N PRO A 433 -49.38 39.69 25.93
CA PRO A 433 -49.05 39.20 24.58
C PRO A 433 -49.65 39.98 23.38
N ALA A 434 -48.96 39.96 22.23
CA ALA A 434 -49.42 40.41 20.89
C ALA A 434 -48.54 39.77 19.76
N PRO A 435 -48.84 39.92 18.44
CA PRO A 435 -49.85 39.12 17.74
C PRO A 435 -49.31 38.41 16.46
N THR A 436 -50.21 37.71 15.74
CA THR A 436 -49.91 36.76 14.63
C THR A 436 -49.50 37.39 13.28
N PRO A 437 -48.62 36.76 12.46
CA PRO A 437 -48.26 37.23 11.11
C PRO A 437 -49.28 36.91 9.99
N PRO A 438 -49.17 37.56 8.80
CA PRO A 438 -50.07 37.37 7.66
C PRO A 438 -49.66 36.24 6.66
N ALA A 439 -50.47 36.08 5.60
CA ALA A 439 -50.51 34.94 4.66
C ALA A 439 -49.41 34.94 3.54
N PRO A 440 -49.16 33.79 2.87
CA PRO A 440 -48.03 33.59 1.94
C PRO A 440 -48.30 33.97 0.46
N GLN A 441 -47.22 34.11 -0.31
CA GLN A 441 -47.21 34.28 -1.78
C GLN A 441 -47.03 32.94 -2.55
N PRO A 442 -47.33 32.89 -3.87
CA PRO A 442 -47.56 31.63 -4.61
C PRO A 442 -46.31 30.94 -5.19
N THR A 443 -46.51 29.66 -5.55
CA THR A 443 -45.53 28.68 -6.05
C THR A 443 -45.13 28.86 -7.53
N PRO A 444 -43.89 28.49 -7.93
CA PRO A 444 -43.53 28.25 -9.33
C PRO A 444 -43.93 26.85 -9.86
N GLU A 445 -43.83 26.69 -11.17
CA GLU A 445 -44.30 25.53 -11.98
C GLU A 445 -43.27 24.37 -12.05
N PRO A 446 -43.67 23.08 -12.22
CA PRO A 446 -42.78 21.94 -12.04
C PRO A 446 -41.83 21.62 -13.22
N THR A 447 -40.68 21.00 -12.89
CA THR A 447 -39.63 20.54 -13.82
C THR A 447 -39.98 19.17 -14.45
N PRO A 448 -39.53 18.86 -15.70
CA PRO A 448 -39.82 17.58 -16.37
C PRO A 448 -39.28 16.32 -15.66
N PRO A 449 -39.85 15.12 -15.92
CA PRO A 449 -39.47 13.89 -15.24
C PRO A 449 -38.09 13.36 -15.65
N ALA A 450 -37.45 12.64 -14.72
CA ALA A 450 -36.14 12.02 -14.89
C ALA A 450 -36.16 10.79 -15.82
N PRO A 451 -35.02 10.43 -16.47
CA PRO A 451 -34.93 9.25 -17.32
C PRO A 451 -35.06 7.93 -16.55
N GLN A 452 -35.53 6.89 -17.24
CA GLN A 452 -35.84 5.57 -16.69
C GLN A 452 -34.57 4.78 -16.29
N PRO A 453 -34.61 3.95 -15.22
CA PRO A 453 -33.47 3.09 -14.84
C PRO A 453 -33.08 2.04 -15.88
N GLU A 454 -31.79 1.74 -15.95
CA GLU A 454 -31.18 0.72 -16.81
C GLU A 454 -31.39 -0.71 -16.24
N PRO A 455 -31.47 -1.77 -17.07
CA PRO A 455 -31.73 -3.13 -16.60
C PRO A 455 -30.61 -3.72 -15.71
N ALA A 456 -30.99 -4.56 -14.76
CA ALA A 456 -30.03 -5.22 -13.86
C ALA A 456 -29.13 -6.23 -14.60
N PRO A 457 -27.81 -6.30 -14.29
CA PRO A 457 -26.88 -7.21 -14.93
C PRO A 457 -27.05 -8.68 -14.48
N ALA A 458 -26.59 -9.61 -15.32
CA ALA A 458 -26.72 -11.04 -15.10
C ALA A 458 -25.82 -11.58 -13.95
N PRO A 459 -26.26 -12.62 -13.21
CA PRO A 459 -25.51 -13.17 -12.09
C PRO A 459 -24.26 -13.94 -12.54
N GLY A 460 -23.08 -13.51 -12.09
CA GLY A 460 -21.82 -14.24 -12.27
C GLY A 460 -20.55 -13.37 -12.23
N SER A 461 -20.65 -12.07 -12.55
CA SER A 461 -19.47 -11.20 -12.65
C SER A 461 -19.07 -10.58 -11.31
N LYS A 462 -17.81 -10.74 -10.87
CA LYS A 462 -17.25 -10.05 -9.70
C LYS A 462 -16.82 -8.63 -10.09
N ARG A 463 -17.52 -7.59 -9.59
CA ARG A 463 -17.08 -6.19 -9.74
C ARG A 463 -15.90 -5.89 -8.81
N PRO A 464 -14.84 -5.17 -9.26
CA PRO A 464 -13.79 -4.66 -8.38
C PRO A 464 -14.37 -3.88 -7.18
N ARG A 465 -13.84 -4.14 -5.98
CA ARG A 465 -14.34 -3.53 -4.75
C ARG A 465 -13.73 -2.15 -4.47
N GLY A 466 -14.58 -1.12 -4.38
CA GLY A 466 -14.15 0.25 -4.05
C GLY A 466 -13.69 1.07 -5.25
N SER A 467 -13.25 2.31 -5.00
CA SER A 467 -12.77 3.24 -6.02
C SER A 467 -11.24 3.39 -5.93
N TYR A 468 -10.57 3.38 -7.09
CA TYR A 468 -9.11 3.48 -7.23
C TYR A 468 -8.67 4.77 -7.95
N THR A 469 -9.59 5.74 -8.03
CA THR A 469 -9.39 7.08 -8.60
C THR A 469 -8.41 7.96 -7.80
N THR A 470 -8.14 7.62 -6.54
CA THR A 470 -7.30 8.45 -5.65
C THR A 470 -5.81 8.20 -5.84
N LEU A 471 -5.13 9.16 -6.47
CA LEU A 471 -3.67 9.17 -6.69
C LEU A 471 -2.91 10.07 -5.68
N ARG A 472 -3.39 10.19 -4.44
CA ARG A 472 -2.74 10.95 -3.37
C ARG A 472 -2.01 10.00 -2.42
N ALA A 473 -0.79 10.32 -2.01
CA ALA A 473 -0.04 9.55 -1.04
C ALA A 473 -0.75 9.48 0.32
N ASN A 474 -0.37 8.49 1.12
CA ASN A 474 -0.71 8.37 2.53
C ASN A 474 0.60 8.44 3.34
N PRO A 475 0.92 9.55 4.02
CA PRO A 475 2.15 9.65 4.81
C PRO A 475 2.20 8.66 5.98
N ASN A 476 1.03 8.15 6.40
CA ASN A 476 0.87 7.14 7.44
C ASN A 476 0.68 5.72 6.86
N PHE A 477 1.10 5.49 5.62
CA PHE A 477 1.08 4.15 5.02
C PHE A 477 2.01 3.21 5.79
N SER A 478 1.50 2.02 6.08
CA SER A 478 2.30 0.91 6.56
C SER A 478 1.93 -0.35 5.81
N ARG A 479 2.92 -1.09 5.30
CA ARG A 479 2.70 -2.43 4.70
C ARG A 479 2.00 -3.43 5.63
N ASN A 480 1.95 -3.15 6.93
CA ASN A 480 1.19 -3.93 7.92
C ASN A 480 -0.34 -3.74 7.80
N GLN A 481 -0.80 -2.68 7.12
CA GLN A 481 -2.23 -2.40 6.86
C GLN A 481 -2.77 -3.19 5.66
N LEU A 482 -1.89 -3.71 4.79
CA LEU A 482 -2.27 -4.54 3.66
C LEU A 482 -2.65 -5.95 4.13
N ALA A 483 -3.71 -6.52 3.56
CA ALA A 483 -4.07 -7.93 3.75
C ALA A 483 -2.86 -8.84 3.45
N ALA A 484 -2.68 -9.93 4.22
CA ALA A 484 -1.42 -10.69 4.22
C ALA A 484 -0.98 -11.21 2.83
N GLU A 485 -1.94 -11.58 1.99
CA GLU A 485 -1.72 -11.99 0.60
C GLU A 485 -1.29 -10.81 -0.29
N VAL A 486 -2.01 -9.68 -0.25
CA VAL A 486 -1.66 -8.43 -0.94
C VAL A 486 -0.26 -7.97 -0.51
N ARG A 487 0.03 -8.03 0.80
CA ARG A 487 1.31 -7.67 1.39
C ARG A 487 2.46 -8.51 0.85
N LEU A 488 2.31 -9.83 0.72
CA LEU A 488 3.36 -10.70 0.18
C LEU A 488 3.79 -10.25 -1.22
N TRP A 489 2.83 -9.87 -2.06
CA TRP A 489 3.10 -9.40 -3.42
C TRP A 489 3.60 -7.95 -3.47
N TYR A 490 3.19 -7.11 -2.52
CA TYR A 490 3.77 -5.78 -2.31
C TYR A 490 5.23 -5.85 -1.85
N ASP A 491 5.56 -6.68 -0.86
CA ASP A 491 6.93 -6.85 -0.36
C ASP A 491 7.85 -7.42 -1.47
N ARG A 492 7.32 -8.30 -2.34
CA ARG A 492 7.98 -8.75 -3.59
C ARG A 492 8.18 -7.63 -4.61
N LEU A 493 7.20 -6.76 -4.80
CA LEU A 493 7.30 -5.61 -5.70
C LEU A 493 8.39 -4.65 -5.24
N MET A 494 8.39 -4.28 -3.94
CA MET A 494 9.39 -3.37 -3.38
C MET A 494 10.80 -3.96 -3.45
N SER A 495 10.97 -5.27 -3.19
CA SER A 495 12.25 -5.94 -3.37
C SER A 495 12.79 -5.83 -4.81
N ALA A 496 11.91 -5.98 -5.81
CA ALA A 496 12.26 -5.83 -7.23
C ALA A 496 12.63 -4.38 -7.62
N ILE A 497 12.04 -3.37 -6.96
CA ILE A 497 12.37 -1.94 -7.15
C ILE A 497 13.71 -1.60 -6.48
N GLU A 498 13.95 -2.11 -5.26
CA GLU A 498 15.16 -1.85 -4.49
C GLU A 498 16.43 -2.52 -5.06
N HIS A 499 16.30 -3.64 -5.79
CA HIS A 499 17.43 -4.50 -6.19
C HIS A 499 17.53 -4.80 -7.71
N PRO A 500 17.47 -3.81 -8.63
CA PRO A 500 17.35 -4.04 -10.07
C PRO A 500 18.62 -4.64 -10.74
N LYS A 501 19.76 -4.68 -10.05
CA LYS A 501 21.09 -4.92 -10.67
C LYS A 501 21.47 -6.39 -10.90
N TYR A 502 20.71 -7.37 -10.41
CA TYR A 502 21.15 -8.77 -10.37
C TYR A 502 21.09 -9.56 -11.70
N HIS A 503 20.54 -9.01 -12.79
CA HIS A 503 20.09 -9.83 -13.95
C HIS A 503 20.44 -9.29 -15.35
N THR A 504 21.66 -8.78 -15.53
CA THR A 504 22.18 -8.36 -16.85
C THR A 504 22.65 -9.54 -17.71
N HIS A 505 21.77 -10.11 -18.56
CA HIS A 505 22.15 -11.04 -19.65
C HIS A 505 21.13 -10.96 -20.83
N SER A 506 21.02 -9.79 -21.47
CA SER A 506 20.34 -9.59 -22.77
C SER A 506 20.78 -8.28 -23.41
N ALA A 507 20.92 -8.25 -24.74
CA ALA A 507 21.41 -7.08 -25.49
C ALA A 507 20.36 -5.95 -25.66
N LEU A 508 19.08 -6.20 -25.33
CA LEU A 508 18.03 -5.17 -25.29
C LEU A 508 17.86 -4.66 -23.86
N ALA A 509 18.51 -3.54 -23.54
CA ALA A 509 18.33 -2.69 -22.35
C ALA A 509 17.80 -3.43 -21.09
N GLY A 510 18.59 -4.36 -20.55
CA GLY A 510 18.13 -5.33 -19.56
C GLY A 510 17.59 -4.72 -18.25
N SER A 511 16.26 -4.85 -18.07
CA SER A 511 15.44 -4.77 -16.83
C SER A 511 15.56 -3.57 -15.86
N ASP A 512 16.60 -2.74 -15.93
CA ASP A 512 16.75 -1.55 -15.08
C ASP A 512 15.90 -0.38 -15.63
N PRO A 513 14.84 0.07 -14.94
CA PRO A 513 13.98 1.14 -15.42
C PRO A 513 14.72 2.47 -15.55
N SER A 514 15.79 2.67 -14.77
CA SER A 514 16.64 3.87 -14.83
C SER A 514 17.29 4.02 -16.21
N ARG A 515 17.65 2.91 -16.86
CA ARG A 515 18.24 2.90 -18.22
C ARG A 515 17.24 3.19 -19.32
N TRP A 516 15.96 2.89 -19.11
CA TRP A 516 14.90 3.32 -20.02
C TRP A 516 14.54 4.79 -19.80
N ALA A 517 14.62 5.26 -18.55
CA ALA A 517 14.38 6.65 -18.18
C ALA A 517 15.41 7.61 -18.78
N SER A 518 16.71 7.39 -18.53
CA SER A 518 17.82 8.18 -19.10
C SER A 518 18.33 7.60 -20.42
N SER A 519 17.41 7.28 -21.34
CA SER A 519 17.75 6.69 -22.65
C SER A 519 17.83 7.72 -23.78
N GLY A 520 17.16 8.86 -23.63
CA GLY A 520 16.87 9.78 -24.74
C GLY A 520 16.03 9.17 -25.87
N ASP A 521 15.42 8.00 -25.66
CA ASP A 521 14.74 7.19 -26.69
C ASP A 521 13.23 7.04 -26.44
N LEU A 522 12.42 7.65 -27.31
CA LEU A 522 10.96 7.54 -27.37
C LEU A 522 10.47 6.08 -27.41
N PHE A 523 11.22 5.16 -28.04
CA PHE A 523 10.83 3.75 -28.09
C PHE A 523 10.95 3.07 -26.71
N LEU A 524 12.03 3.32 -25.97
CA LEU A 524 12.22 2.77 -24.62
C LEU A 524 11.34 3.47 -23.58
N ILE A 525 11.17 4.79 -23.68
CA ILE A 525 10.31 5.59 -22.78
C ILE A 525 8.85 5.20 -23.00
N GLY A 526 8.33 5.33 -24.24
CA GLY A 526 6.94 5.05 -24.58
C GLY A 526 6.51 3.60 -24.42
N ARG A 527 7.44 2.64 -24.41
CA ARG A 527 7.11 1.20 -24.28
C ARG A 527 7.50 0.62 -22.93
N SER A 528 8.80 0.60 -22.60
CA SER A 528 9.32 -0.11 -21.43
C SER A 528 9.12 0.70 -20.16
N LEU A 529 9.46 2.00 -20.18
CA LEU A 529 9.23 2.87 -19.03
C LEU A 529 7.73 3.11 -18.79
N ASN A 530 6.94 3.33 -19.84
CA ASN A 530 5.48 3.43 -19.76
C ASN A 530 4.84 2.18 -19.13
N THR A 531 5.31 0.98 -19.51
CA THR A 531 4.93 -0.27 -18.84
C THR A 531 5.24 -0.21 -17.34
N HIS A 532 6.48 0.13 -16.98
CA HIS A 532 6.93 0.13 -15.60
C HIS A 532 6.26 1.20 -14.72
N VAL A 533 6.26 2.46 -15.14
CA VAL A 533 5.72 3.57 -14.34
C VAL A 533 4.21 3.46 -14.16
N THR A 534 3.44 3.09 -15.20
CA THR A 534 1.99 2.81 -15.04
C THR A 534 1.74 1.63 -14.08
N THR A 535 2.65 0.65 -14.04
CA THR A 535 2.59 -0.46 -13.07
C THR A 535 2.80 0.04 -11.64
N LEU A 536 3.75 0.96 -11.41
CA LEU A 536 3.93 1.61 -10.11
C LEU A 536 2.71 2.46 -9.72
N ILE A 537 2.16 3.24 -10.66
CA ILE A 537 0.94 4.05 -10.48
C ILE A 537 -0.25 3.15 -10.08
N THR A 538 -0.42 2.01 -10.76
CA THR A 538 -1.48 1.03 -10.46
C THR A 538 -1.42 0.55 -9.01
N VAL A 539 -0.23 0.24 -8.50
CA VAL A 539 -0.07 -0.20 -7.09
C VAL A 539 -0.15 0.99 -6.13
N PHE A 540 0.29 2.17 -6.53
CA PHE A 540 0.15 3.40 -5.75
C PHE A 540 -1.32 3.82 -5.54
N ARG A 541 -2.23 3.57 -6.51
CA ARG A 541 -3.69 3.71 -6.30
C ARG A 541 -4.21 2.91 -5.10
N ILE A 542 -3.63 1.71 -4.91
CA ILE A 542 -4.07 0.72 -3.92
C ILE A 542 -3.41 0.97 -2.56
N THR A 543 -2.09 1.14 -2.53
CA THR A 543 -1.31 1.26 -1.30
C THR A 543 -1.23 2.69 -0.79
N ARG A 544 -1.26 3.66 -1.72
CA ARG A 544 -0.94 5.07 -1.49
C ARG A 544 0.45 5.29 -0.87
N ASP A 545 1.36 4.34 -1.05
CA ASP A 545 2.71 4.35 -0.50
C ASP A 545 3.57 5.51 -1.06
N PRO A 546 4.13 6.39 -0.21
CA PRO A 546 5.06 7.43 -0.65
C PRO A 546 6.30 6.91 -1.39
N GLN A 547 6.80 5.70 -1.11
CA GLN A 547 8.01 5.21 -1.76
C GLN A 547 7.79 4.88 -3.24
N LEU A 548 6.61 4.38 -3.62
CA LEU A 548 6.21 4.26 -5.03
C LEU A 548 6.16 5.63 -5.72
N LEU A 549 5.61 6.66 -5.06
CA LEU A 549 5.57 8.02 -5.59
C LEU A 549 6.97 8.62 -5.78
N ASP A 550 7.88 8.40 -4.83
CA ASP A 550 9.29 8.81 -4.95
C ASP A 550 10.05 8.07 -6.05
N GLU A 551 9.68 6.81 -6.37
CA GLU A 551 10.25 6.11 -7.52
C GLU A 551 9.68 6.61 -8.85
N ILE A 552 8.40 6.98 -8.90
CA ILE A 552 7.80 7.65 -10.05
C ILE A 552 8.47 9.02 -10.29
N ASP A 553 8.70 9.84 -9.25
CA ASP A 553 9.46 11.10 -9.36
C ASP A 553 10.90 10.84 -9.83
N ARG A 554 11.63 9.88 -9.23
CA ARG A 554 13.02 9.55 -9.63
C ARG A 554 13.12 9.20 -11.12
N LEU A 555 12.24 8.32 -11.60
CA LEU A 555 12.24 7.89 -13.00
C LEU A 555 11.86 9.05 -13.93
N MET A 556 10.85 9.85 -13.58
CA MET A 556 10.48 11.00 -14.40
C MET A 556 11.56 12.10 -14.41
N GLN A 557 12.29 12.35 -13.31
CA GLN A 557 13.40 13.31 -13.34
C GLN A 557 14.58 12.81 -14.20
N LEU A 558 14.88 11.50 -14.23
CA LEU A 558 15.86 10.94 -15.17
C LEU A 558 15.42 11.16 -16.62
N THR A 559 14.15 10.97 -16.93
CA THR A 559 13.59 11.23 -18.27
C THR A 559 13.57 12.72 -18.62
N ARG A 560 13.28 13.61 -17.65
CA ARG A 560 13.37 15.07 -17.81
C ARG A 560 14.77 15.54 -18.18
N ALA A 561 15.82 14.91 -17.64
CA ALA A 561 17.22 15.34 -17.82
C ALA A 561 17.72 15.25 -19.27
N ASP A 562 17.07 14.45 -20.12
CA ASP A 562 17.41 14.31 -21.54
C ASP A 562 16.51 15.10 -22.50
N LEU A 563 15.57 15.91 -22.00
CA LEU A 563 14.75 16.80 -22.84
C LEU A 563 15.60 17.90 -23.48
N ARG A 564 15.64 17.91 -24.81
CA ARG A 564 16.40 18.89 -25.62
C ARG A 564 15.66 19.18 -26.91
N ASP A 565 15.87 20.37 -27.47
CA ASP A 565 15.60 20.58 -28.88
C ASP A 565 16.72 19.86 -29.66
N TYR A 566 16.35 18.79 -30.37
CA TYR A 566 17.28 17.90 -31.08
C TYR A 566 17.36 18.16 -32.59
N ASN A 567 16.43 18.94 -33.16
CA ASN A 567 16.31 19.18 -34.61
C ASN A 567 16.28 20.67 -34.97
N GLY A 568 16.21 21.58 -34.00
CA GLY A 568 16.24 23.02 -34.15
C GLY A 568 14.86 23.66 -34.38
N ASP A 569 13.75 22.96 -34.09
CA ASP A 569 12.39 23.47 -34.32
C ASP A 569 11.79 24.26 -33.14
N GLY A 570 12.54 24.41 -32.05
CA GLY A 570 12.18 25.19 -30.85
C GLY A 570 11.46 24.38 -29.76
N TYR A 571 11.21 23.09 -29.98
CA TYR A 571 10.48 22.25 -29.03
C TYR A 571 11.37 21.21 -28.35
N LEU A 572 11.34 21.16 -27.01
CA LEU A 572 12.03 20.14 -26.24
C LEU A 572 11.38 18.78 -26.45
N ASN A 573 12.18 17.72 -26.64
CA ASN A 573 11.70 16.34 -26.68
C ASN A 573 12.84 15.31 -26.51
N TRP A 574 12.53 14.03 -26.72
CA TRP A 574 13.46 12.93 -26.94
C TRP A 574 13.45 12.49 -28.42
N ARG A 575 14.33 11.56 -28.81
CA ARG A 575 14.46 11.06 -30.20
C ARG A 575 13.99 9.62 -30.31
N TYR A 576 13.73 9.12 -31.51
CA TYR A 576 13.49 7.69 -31.75
C TYR A 576 14.80 6.98 -32.14
N LEU A 577 15.33 6.09 -31.29
CA LEU A 577 16.71 5.58 -31.37
C LEU A 577 16.85 4.05 -31.55
N THR A 578 15.76 3.33 -31.83
CA THR A 578 15.80 1.85 -31.89
C THR A 578 16.73 1.29 -32.96
N LEU A 579 17.41 0.19 -32.63
CA LEU A 579 18.27 -0.60 -33.52
C LEU A 579 17.51 -1.71 -34.29
N THR A 580 16.18 -1.77 -34.18
CA THR A 580 15.37 -2.87 -34.72
C THR A 580 14.77 -2.63 -36.11
N GLU A 581 14.78 -1.40 -36.60
CA GLU A 581 14.35 -1.04 -37.95
C GLU A 581 15.56 -0.96 -38.89
N PRO A 582 15.42 -1.20 -40.21
CA PRO A 582 16.49 -0.98 -41.16
C PRO A 582 17.02 0.47 -41.10
N SER A 583 18.34 0.61 -41.08
CA SER A 583 19.02 1.92 -41.05
C SER A 583 18.66 2.76 -42.28
N GLY A 584 17.78 3.76 -42.10
CA GLY A 584 17.28 4.60 -43.19
C GLY A 584 15.84 5.10 -43.03
N ALA A 585 15.08 4.64 -42.03
CA ALA A 585 13.76 5.21 -41.74
C ALA A 585 13.88 6.70 -41.29
N PRO A 586 13.11 7.64 -41.88
CA PRO A 586 13.40 9.09 -41.82
C PRO A 586 13.12 9.75 -40.47
N PHE A 587 12.69 8.98 -39.47
CA PHE A 587 12.43 9.44 -38.10
C PHE A 587 13.45 8.91 -37.08
N ILE A 588 14.43 8.09 -37.49
CA ILE A 588 15.49 7.62 -36.59
C ILE A 588 16.44 8.77 -36.28
N GLY A 589 16.69 9.03 -35.00
CA GLY A 589 17.48 10.17 -34.53
C GLY A 589 16.67 11.46 -34.35
N ASP A 590 15.37 11.44 -34.67
CA ASP A 590 14.46 12.59 -34.62
C ASP A 590 13.15 12.21 -33.91
N ASP A 591 12.17 13.11 -33.84
CA ASP A 591 10.99 13.01 -32.97
C ASP A 591 9.65 13.05 -33.73
N TYR A 592 9.69 12.68 -35.02
CA TYR A 592 8.53 12.55 -35.91
C TYR A 592 7.77 11.23 -35.76
N HIS A 593 8.20 10.31 -34.89
CA HIS A 593 7.61 8.97 -34.79
C HIS A 593 6.28 8.95 -33.99
N GLU A 594 5.21 9.39 -34.65
CA GLU A 594 3.85 9.62 -34.12
C GLU A 594 3.33 8.57 -33.12
N MET A 595 3.67 7.29 -33.30
CA MET A 595 3.18 6.22 -32.42
C MET A 595 3.87 6.24 -31.06
N ASP A 596 5.21 6.32 -31.02
CA ASP A 596 5.95 6.32 -29.75
C ASP A 596 5.94 7.69 -29.08
N GLU A 597 5.68 8.76 -29.85
CA GLU A 597 5.23 10.06 -29.35
C GLU A 597 3.92 9.93 -28.54
N ILE A 598 2.87 9.33 -29.13
CA ILE A 598 1.59 9.07 -28.44
C ILE A 598 1.79 8.23 -27.18
N LEU A 599 2.58 7.14 -27.26
CA LEU A 599 2.84 6.26 -26.13
C LEU A 599 3.64 6.95 -25.01
N THR A 600 4.66 7.74 -25.36
CA THR A 600 5.49 8.50 -24.42
C THR A 600 4.68 9.57 -23.71
N HIS A 601 3.94 10.40 -24.44
CA HIS A 601 3.25 11.53 -23.83
C HIS A 601 1.99 11.11 -23.07
N SER A 602 1.41 9.93 -23.38
CA SER A 602 0.42 9.25 -22.55
C SER A 602 0.96 8.87 -21.16
N LEU A 603 2.21 8.41 -21.07
CA LEU A 603 2.91 8.20 -19.79
C LEU A 603 3.13 9.55 -19.07
N VAL A 604 3.67 10.55 -19.77
CA VAL A 604 4.02 11.85 -19.16
C VAL A 604 2.77 12.51 -18.56
N ALA A 605 1.61 12.49 -19.24
CA ALA A 605 0.35 13.02 -18.73
C ALA A 605 -0.15 12.28 -17.47
N ALA A 606 -0.05 10.95 -17.45
CA ALA A 606 -0.42 10.15 -16.28
C ALA A 606 0.48 10.47 -15.07
N ALA A 607 1.80 10.54 -15.26
CA ALA A 607 2.74 10.87 -14.19
C ALA A 607 2.59 12.32 -13.71
N ALA A 608 2.36 13.28 -14.61
CA ALA A 608 2.06 14.66 -14.26
C ALA A 608 0.83 14.78 -13.36
N TYR A 609 -0.24 14.04 -13.65
CA TYR A 609 -1.46 14.05 -12.83
C TYR A 609 -1.23 13.43 -11.44
N VAL A 610 -0.42 12.36 -11.37
CA VAL A 610 0.04 11.79 -10.10
C VAL A 610 0.79 12.84 -9.26
N PHE A 611 1.66 13.65 -9.85
CA PHE A 611 2.31 14.75 -9.12
C PHE A 611 1.32 15.85 -8.72
N GLN A 612 0.36 16.21 -9.59
CA GLN A 612 -0.67 17.22 -9.30
C GLN A 612 -1.53 16.82 -8.10
N GLN A 613 -1.91 15.54 -7.98
CA GLN A 613 -2.63 15.01 -6.81
C GLN A 613 -1.81 15.03 -5.51
N ASN A 614 -0.50 15.27 -5.58
CA ASN A 614 0.42 15.34 -4.45
C ASN A 614 1.07 16.72 -4.26
N ALA A 615 0.63 17.75 -4.98
CA ALA A 615 1.17 19.12 -4.97
C ALA A 615 1.05 19.89 -3.63
N ALA A 616 0.70 19.22 -2.53
CA ALA A 616 0.90 19.71 -1.17
C ALA A 616 2.38 19.62 -0.72
N ASP A 617 3.18 18.75 -1.34
CA ASP A 617 4.65 18.85 -1.34
C ASP A 617 5.06 19.81 -2.48
N PRO A 618 5.77 20.92 -2.20
CA PRO A 618 6.25 21.85 -3.24
C PRO A 618 7.07 21.20 -4.36
N ARG A 619 7.73 20.06 -4.09
CA ARG A 619 8.43 19.27 -5.13
C ARG A 619 7.46 18.73 -6.16
N TYR A 620 6.36 18.12 -5.74
CA TYR A 620 5.37 17.58 -6.67
C TYR A 620 4.54 18.69 -7.34
N ALA A 621 4.38 19.85 -6.69
CA ALA A 621 3.83 21.04 -7.32
C ALA A 621 4.70 21.51 -8.51
N GLU A 622 6.02 21.58 -8.33
CA GLU A 622 6.96 21.88 -9.44
C GLU A 622 6.92 20.82 -10.54
N ARG A 623 6.89 19.52 -10.18
CA ARG A 623 6.80 18.44 -11.17
C ARG A 623 5.54 18.54 -12.01
N ALA A 624 4.40 18.78 -11.37
CA ALA A 624 3.10 18.91 -12.03
C ALA A 624 3.08 20.13 -12.97
N ALA A 625 3.57 21.27 -12.51
CA ALA A 625 3.66 22.49 -13.31
C ALA A 625 4.54 22.30 -14.54
N PHE A 626 5.79 21.82 -14.35
CA PHE A 626 6.72 21.59 -15.45
C PHE A 626 6.18 20.60 -16.48
N TRP A 627 5.64 19.46 -16.04
CA TRP A 627 5.15 18.46 -17.00
C TRP A 627 3.86 18.92 -17.72
N THR A 628 3.01 19.71 -17.08
CA THR A 628 1.83 20.30 -17.75
C THR A 628 2.25 21.31 -18.82
N ASP A 629 3.17 22.22 -18.46
CA ASP A 629 3.77 23.19 -19.38
C ASP A 629 4.43 22.49 -20.58
N TYR A 630 5.30 21.50 -20.33
CA TYR A 630 5.93 20.68 -21.37
C TYR A 630 4.92 20.03 -22.33
N LEU A 631 3.85 19.44 -21.80
CA LEU A 631 2.84 18.76 -22.61
C LEU A 631 2.06 19.71 -23.52
N GLN A 632 1.83 20.96 -23.09
CA GLN A 632 1.11 21.97 -23.87
C GLN A 632 2.04 22.74 -24.82
N ASN A 633 3.13 23.30 -24.28
CA ASN A 633 3.97 24.32 -24.93
C ASN A 633 5.18 23.74 -25.69
N HIS A 634 5.54 22.47 -25.44
CA HIS A 634 6.46 21.74 -26.30
C HIS A 634 5.75 20.66 -27.11
N PHE A 635 5.26 19.59 -26.49
CA PHE A 635 4.73 18.43 -27.23
C PHE A 635 3.49 18.74 -28.09
N GLU A 636 2.43 19.31 -27.52
CA GLU A 636 1.21 19.62 -28.28
C GLU A 636 1.47 20.76 -29.29
N ALA A 637 2.15 21.84 -28.88
CA ALA A 637 2.53 22.95 -29.76
C ALA A 637 3.29 22.49 -31.02
N LYS A 638 4.31 21.64 -30.86
CA LYS A 638 5.06 21.01 -31.95
C LYS A 638 4.16 20.31 -32.96
N TRP A 639 3.26 19.43 -32.48
CA TRP A 639 2.37 18.70 -33.39
C TRP A 639 1.28 19.56 -34.01
N ARG A 640 0.80 20.59 -33.30
CA ARG A 640 -0.11 21.60 -33.88
C ARG A 640 0.55 22.38 -35.01
N GLN A 641 1.82 22.78 -34.86
CA GLN A 641 2.60 23.39 -35.94
C GLN A 641 2.80 22.41 -37.11
N ARG A 642 3.35 21.22 -36.83
CA ARG A 642 3.66 20.20 -37.86
C ARG A 642 2.45 19.66 -38.64
N LYS A 643 1.24 19.70 -38.06
CA LYS A 643 -0.02 19.33 -38.74
C LYS A 643 -0.86 20.54 -39.18
N ASN A 644 -0.34 21.77 -39.08
CA ASN A 644 -1.07 23.02 -39.37
C ASN A 644 -2.47 23.07 -38.71
N ARG A 645 -2.55 22.72 -37.42
CA ARG A 645 -3.80 22.59 -36.66
C ARG A 645 -3.76 23.38 -35.33
N PRO A 646 -3.86 24.72 -35.39
CA PRO A 646 -3.72 25.58 -34.20
C PRO A 646 -4.78 25.33 -33.13
N THR A 647 -5.96 24.79 -33.47
CA THR A 647 -7.04 24.52 -32.50
C THR A 647 -7.73 23.17 -32.73
N GLY A 648 -8.38 22.65 -31.68
CA GLY A 648 -9.19 21.42 -31.71
C GLY A 648 -8.38 20.13 -31.90
N PHE A 649 -9.12 19.02 -32.06
CA PHE A 649 -8.58 17.66 -32.19
C PHE A 649 -9.02 17.01 -33.51
N PRO A 650 -8.31 15.97 -33.99
CA PRO A 650 -7.03 15.47 -33.49
C PRO A 650 -5.84 16.28 -34.04
N PHE A 651 -4.90 16.69 -33.17
CA PHE A 651 -3.65 17.35 -33.58
C PHE A 651 -2.53 16.35 -33.96
N ILE A 652 -2.69 15.08 -33.58
CA ILE A 652 -1.89 13.94 -34.02
C ILE A 652 -2.80 12.71 -34.03
N THR A 653 -2.59 11.79 -34.97
CA THR A 653 -3.43 10.61 -35.18
C THR A 653 -2.59 9.36 -35.39
N LYS A 654 -3.01 8.24 -34.80
CA LYS A 654 -2.55 6.92 -35.22
C LYS A 654 -3.70 5.93 -35.11
N GLU A 655 -4.13 5.39 -36.25
CA GLU A 655 -5.27 4.47 -36.33
C GLU A 655 -4.99 3.09 -35.73
N LEU A 656 -3.85 2.85 -35.10
CA LEU A 656 -3.52 1.55 -34.51
C LEU A 656 -4.13 1.43 -33.11
N THR A 657 -4.91 0.38 -32.85
CA THR A 657 -5.76 0.23 -31.65
C THR A 657 -5.03 0.46 -30.32
N HIS A 658 -3.79 0.01 -30.21
CA HIS A 658 -2.95 0.24 -29.01
C HIS A 658 -2.56 1.71 -28.83
N ALA A 659 -2.17 2.40 -29.90
CA ALA A 659 -1.84 3.82 -29.86
C ALA A 659 -3.10 4.66 -29.61
N TYR A 660 -4.20 4.37 -30.31
CA TYR A 660 -5.50 5.01 -30.12
C TYR A 660 -5.98 4.91 -28.66
N SER A 661 -5.86 3.73 -28.05
CA SER A 661 -6.23 3.50 -26.64
C SER A 661 -5.37 4.31 -25.66
N GLN A 662 -4.06 4.34 -25.89
CA GLN A 662 -3.13 5.15 -25.08
C GLN A 662 -3.34 6.66 -25.28
N TRP A 663 -3.86 7.07 -26.44
CA TRP A 663 -4.20 8.46 -26.73
C TRP A 663 -5.48 8.93 -26.01
N ILE A 664 -6.46 8.04 -25.78
CA ILE A 664 -7.59 8.33 -24.86
C ILE A 664 -7.06 8.69 -23.48
N ARG A 665 -6.09 7.91 -22.97
CA ARG A 665 -5.47 8.13 -21.65
C ARG A 665 -4.71 9.47 -21.58
N TYR A 666 -4.04 9.88 -22.65
CA TYR A 666 -3.46 11.23 -22.76
C TYR A 666 -4.53 12.32 -22.60
N HIS A 667 -5.58 12.29 -23.43
CA HIS A 667 -6.65 13.31 -23.38
C HIS A 667 -7.38 13.33 -22.04
N TYR A 668 -7.62 12.17 -21.43
CA TYR A 668 -8.20 12.07 -20.10
C TYR A 668 -7.35 12.80 -19.05
N TYR A 669 -6.05 12.53 -18.97
CA TYR A 669 -5.18 13.22 -18.01
C TYR A 669 -4.90 14.68 -18.37
N MET A 670 -4.85 15.05 -19.64
CA MET A 670 -4.76 16.47 -20.04
C MET A 670 -5.98 17.29 -19.56
N ASN A 671 -7.20 16.71 -19.61
CA ASN A 671 -8.36 17.36 -18.98
C ASN A 671 -8.17 17.52 -17.47
N LYS A 672 -7.68 16.49 -16.76
CA LYS A 672 -7.45 16.55 -15.31
C LYS A 672 -6.41 17.61 -14.93
N LEU A 673 -5.33 17.71 -15.71
CA LEU A 673 -4.24 18.65 -15.50
C LEU A 673 -4.67 20.10 -15.72
N THR A 674 -5.36 20.37 -16.83
CA THR A 674 -5.63 21.73 -17.33
C THR A 674 -7.04 22.26 -17.00
N GLY A 675 -7.98 21.38 -16.64
CA GLY A 675 -9.40 21.69 -16.55
C GLY A 675 -10.13 21.82 -17.89
N ASP A 676 -9.41 21.80 -19.03
CA ASP A 676 -10.00 22.05 -20.34
C ASP A 676 -10.89 20.88 -20.80
N GLY A 677 -12.20 21.14 -20.87
CA GLY A 677 -13.22 20.17 -21.26
C GLY A 677 -13.13 19.70 -22.72
N ARG A 678 -12.35 20.37 -23.58
CA ARG A 678 -12.12 19.93 -24.97
C ARG A 678 -11.40 18.58 -25.00
N TYR A 679 -10.37 18.38 -24.15
CA TYR A 679 -9.70 17.09 -24.04
C TYR A 679 -10.64 16.00 -23.52
N LEU A 680 -11.49 16.30 -22.53
CA LEU A 680 -12.48 15.35 -22.02
C LEU A 680 -13.48 14.92 -23.11
N SER A 681 -13.84 15.87 -23.98
CA SER A 681 -14.75 15.64 -25.09
C SER A 681 -14.12 14.71 -26.13
N GLU A 682 -12.85 14.92 -26.47
CA GLU A 682 -12.10 14.03 -27.36
C GLU A 682 -11.87 12.64 -26.74
N ALA A 683 -11.49 12.57 -25.46
CA ALA A 683 -11.33 11.30 -24.73
C ALA A 683 -12.64 10.48 -24.76
N ARG A 684 -13.80 11.11 -24.54
CA ARG A 684 -15.11 10.46 -24.62
C ARG A 684 -15.48 10.05 -26.04
N ARG A 685 -15.22 10.91 -27.03
CA ARG A 685 -15.44 10.61 -28.46
C ARG A 685 -14.65 9.37 -28.89
N MET A 686 -13.37 9.32 -28.55
CA MET A 686 -12.48 8.20 -28.84
C MET A 686 -12.87 6.93 -28.07
N ALA A 687 -13.21 7.03 -26.77
CA ALA A 687 -13.69 5.89 -25.98
C ALA A 687 -14.98 5.27 -26.56
N ASN A 688 -15.93 6.10 -26.97
CA ASN A 688 -17.13 5.63 -27.67
C ASN A 688 -16.78 4.98 -29.02
N ASN A 689 -15.79 5.49 -29.75
CA ASN A 689 -15.36 4.85 -31.01
C ASN A 689 -14.64 3.51 -30.78
N VAL A 690 -13.94 3.33 -29.64
CA VAL A 690 -13.42 2.01 -29.23
C VAL A 690 -14.56 1.00 -29.06
N ALA A 691 -15.63 1.36 -28.34
CA ALA A 691 -16.79 0.47 -28.18
C ALA A 691 -17.48 0.15 -29.52
N ASN A 692 -17.58 1.12 -30.44
CA ASN A 692 -18.10 0.90 -31.80
C ASN A 692 -17.25 -0.05 -32.67
N HIS A 693 -16.00 -0.34 -32.27
CA HIS A 693 -15.07 -1.24 -32.97
C HIS A 693 -14.83 -2.57 -32.24
N MET A 694 -15.49 -2.81 -31.11
CA MET A 694 -15.50 -4.12 -30.44
C MET A 694 -16.49 -5.05 -31.14
N ILE A 695 -16.02 -6.24 -31.52
CA ILE A 695 -16.86 -7.29 -32.10
C ILE A 695 -17.13 -8.33 -31.00
N GLU A 696 -18.40 -8.49 -30.65
CA GLU A 696 -18.85 -9.47 -29.66
C GLU A 696 -18.95 -10.86 -30.28
N VAL A 697 -18.40 -11.86 -29.58
CA VAL A 697 -18.35 -13.26 -29.99
C VAL A 697 -18.52 -14.18 -28.79
N ASP A 698 -19.07 -15.38 -29.01
CA ASP A 698 -19.21 -16.38 -27.96
C ASP A 698 -17.85 -16.94 -27.50
N SER A 699 -17.74 -17.23 -26.21
CA SER A 699 -16.57 -17.88 -25.61
C SER A 699 -16.96 -18.81 -24.45
N PRO A 700 -16.07 -19.74 -24.03
CA PRO A 700 -16.28 -20.56 -22.83
C PRO A 700 -16.46 -19.77 -21.52
N ALA A 701 -16.04 -18.50 -21.48
CA ALA A 701 -16.23 -17.58 -20.35
C ALA A 701 -17.51 -16.72 -20.45
N GLY A 702 -18.38 -16.99 -21.42
CA GLY A 702 -19.50 -16.14 -21.81
C GLY A 702 -19.15 -15.20 -22.97
N PRO A 703 -19.92 -14.14 -23.23
CA PRO A 703 -19.63 -13.19 -24.30
C PRO A 703 -18.24 -12.55 -24.15
N ALA A 704 -17.55 -12.37 -25.27
CA ALA A 704 -16.17 -11.89 -25.33
C ALA A 704 -16.01 -10.85 -26.44
N PHE A 705 -15.07 -9.92 -26.28
CA PHE A 705 -14.69 -8.98 -27.34
C PHE A 705 -13.41 -9.40 -28.05
N ILE A 706 -13.44 -9.26 -29.38
CA ILE A 706 -12.27 -9.21 -30.26
C ILE A 706 -12.32 -7.91 -31.07
N TRP A 707 -11.19 -7.50 -31.63
CA TRP A 707 -11.09 -6.23 -32.36
C TRP A 707 -9.95 -6.24 -33.38
N ASP A 708 -10.08 -5.37 -34.39
CA ASP A 708 -9.06 -5.19 -35.42
C ASP A 708 -7.83 -4.47 -34.84
N HIS A 709 -6.66 -4.66 -35.47
CA HIS A 709 -5.44 -3.91 -35.13
C HIS A 709 -5.56 -2.41 -35.46
N ARG A 710 -6.56 -2.03 -36.26
CA ARG A 710 -6.94 -0.67 -36.59
C ARG A 710 -8.26 -0.23 -35.92
N ILE A 711 -8.30 1.00 -35.43
CA ILE A 711 -9.52 1.78 -35.17
C ILE A 711 -9.44 3.06 -36.00
N SER A 712 -10.50 3.37 -36.73
CA SER A 712 -10.61 4.59 -37.53
C SER A 712 -11.90 5.35 -37.20
N ASP A 713 -11.89 6.65 -37.39
CA ASP A 713 -13.11 7.46 -37.38
C ASP A 713 -13.87 7.35 -38.73
N VAL A 714 -13.31 6.67 -39.74
CA VAL A 714 -13.88 6.53 -41.10
C VAL A 714 -14.06 5.05 -41.49
N ARG A 715 -15.32 4.62 -41.67
CA ARG A 715 -15.73 3.24 -42.05
C ARG A 715 -15.30 2.76 -43.45
N ARG A 716 -14.30 3.37 -44.10
CA ARG A 716 -13.88 3.06 -45.48
C ARG A 716 -12.51 2.38 -45.61
N TYR A 717 -11.76 2.24 -44.51
CA TYR A 717 -10.48 1.52 -44.54
C TYR A 717 -10.68 0.00 -44.51
N SER A 718 -9.79 -0.73 -45.18
CA SER A 718 -9.73 -2.19 -45.11
C SER A 718 -9.24 -2.66 -43.73
N ASN A 719 -9.74 -3.82 -43.31
CA ASN A 719 -9.38 -4.44 -42.04
C ASN A 719 -7.87 -4.77 -41.99
N MET A 720 -7.21 -4.49 -40.86
CA MET A 720 -5.83 -4.97 -40.64
C MET A 720 -5.79 -6.40 -40.09
N GLY A 721 -6.93 -6.93 -39.64
CA GLY A 721 -7.05 -8.22 -39.00
C GLY A 721 -6.90 -8.10 -37.48
N CYS A 722 -7.00 -9.22 -36.78
CA CYS A 722 -7.00 -9.29 -35.33
C CYS A 722 -5.73 -8.67 -34.71
N GLN A 723 -5.87 -7.83 -33.67
CA GLN A 723 -4.69 -7.22 -33.03
C GLN A 723 -3.72 -8.28 -32.49
N MET A 724 -2.44 -8.16 -32.88
CA MET A 724 -1.39 -9.12 -32.51
C MET A 724 -0.97 -9.02 -31.04
N PHE A 725 -0.63 -10.17 -30.45
CA PHE A 725 -0.27 -10.37 -29.04
C PHE A 725 0.67 -9.28 -28.48
N VAL A 726 1.78 -9.00 -29.18
CA VAL A 726 2.82 -8.06 -28.74
C VAL A 726 2.33 -6.63 -28.57
N TYR A 727 1.22 -6.25 -29.22
CA TYR A 727 0.60 -4.93 -29.10
C TYR A 727 -0.57 -4.91 -28.10
N LEU A 728 -1.21 -6.06 -27.81
CA LEU A 728 -2.33 -6.13 -26.86
C LEU A 728 -1.95 -5.59 -25.48
N ARG A 729 -0.69 -5.77 -25.04
CA ARG A 729 -0.19 -5.24 -23.75
C ARG A 729 -0.46 -3.74 -23.55
N HIS A 730 -0.38 -2.96 -24.62
CA HIS A 730 -0.55 -1.51 -24.60
C HIS A 730 -2.04 -1.13 -24.60
N THR A 731 -2.88 -1.92 -25.29
CA THR A 731 -4.34 -1.81 -25.25
C THR A 731 -4.89 -2.15 -23.85
N MET A 732 -4.49 -3.30 -23.28
CA MET A 732 -4.96 -3.77 -21.97
C MET A 732 -4.56 -2.83 -20.84
N GLN A 733 -3.32 -2.33 -20.85
CA GLN A 733 -2.86 -1.32 -19.90
C GLN A 733 -3.71 -0.03 -19.95
N ALA A 734 -4.00 0.47 -21.15
CA ALA A 734 -4.81 1.69 -21.30
C ALA A 734 -6.25 1.47 -20.83
N PHE A 735 -6.87 0.34 -21.18
CA PHE A 735 -8.22 0.00 -20.75
C PHE A 735 -8.30 -0.17 -19.22
N GLN A 736 -7.32 -0.85 -18.61
CA GLN A 736 -7.24 -0.99 -17.15
C GLN A 736 -7.11 0.36 -16.43
N ASP A 737 -6.19 1.23 -16.84
CA ASP A 737 -6.00 2.51 -16.14
C ASP A 737 -7.21 3.43 -16.30
N LEU A 738 -7.86 3.45 -17.47
CA LEU A 738 -9.12 4.17 -17.70
C LEU A 738 -10.31 3.56 -16.93
N ALA A 739 -10.32 2.25 -16.69
CA ALA A 739 -11.33 1.59 -15.87
C ALA A 739 -11.14 1.86 -14.36
N LEU A 740 -9.90 1.94 -13.88
CA LEU A 740 -9.58 2.35 -12.49
C LEU A 740 -9.82 3.85 -12.23
N GLU A 741 -9.84 4.65 -13.29
CA GLU A 741 -10.30 6.05 -13.32
C GLU A 741 -11.83 6.19 -13.47
N GLU A 742 -12.57 5.07 -13.54
CA GLU A 742 -14.03 5.03 -13.71
C GLU A 742 -14.51 5.82 -14.96
N PHE A 743 -13.73 5.76 -16.05
CA PHE A 743 -13.94 6.60 -17.24
C PHE A 743 -14.72 5.92 -18.38
N SER A 744 -15.86 6.51 -18.75
CA SER A 744 -16.59 6.21 -19.99
C SER A 744 -16.91 4.72 -20.13
N VAL A 745 -16.80 4.13 -21.32
CA VAL A 745 -17.11 2.70 -21.58
C VAL A 745 -16.22 1.74 -20.77
N PHE A 746 -15.06 2.18 -20.30
CA PHE A 746 -14.16 1.38 -19.45
C PHE A 746 -14.65 1.31 -17.99
N ALA A 747 -15.56 2.19 -17.58
CA ALA A 747 -16.22 2.13 -16.27
C ALA A 747 -17.26 1.00 -16.19
N ASP A 748 -17.78 0.55 -17.34
CA ASP A 748 -18.73 -0.56 -17.37
C ASP A 748 -18.04 -1.90 -17.05
N HIS A 749 -18.64 -2.61 -16.11
CA HIS A 749 -18.20 -3.94 -15.74
C HIS A 749 -18.42 -4.96 -16.86
N GLY A 750 -19.51 -4.84 -17.62
CA GLY A 750 -19.82 -5.72 -18.75
C GLY A 750 -18.77 -5.63 -19.85
N PHE A 751 -18.44 -4.41 -20.27
CA PHE A 751 -17.41 -4.10 -21.26
C PHE A 751 -16.06 -4.70 -20.87
N MET A 752 -15.57 -4.40 -19.67
CA MET A 752 -14.27 -4.89 -19.21
C MET A 752 -14.25 -6.41 -18.95
N SER A 753 -15.39 -7.01 -18.57
CA SER A 753 -15.53 -8.47 -18.51
C SER A 753 -15.41 -9.10 -19.90
N LYS A 754 -16.07 -8.54 -20.92
CA LYS A 754 -16.00 -9.02 -22.31
C LYS A 754 -14.57 -8.89 -22.89
N VAL A 755 -13.84 -7.82 -22.56
CA VAL A 755 -12.41 -7.69 -22.88
C VAL A 755 -11.60 -8.81 -22.23
N SER A 756 -11.78 -9.04 -20.92
CA SER A 756 -11.04 -10.08 -20.19
C SER A 756 -11.35 -11.48 -20.74
N ASN A 757 -12.63 -11.78 -21.01
CA ASN A 757 -13.11 -13.02 -21.60
C ASN A 757 -12.47 -13.33 -22.97
N GLY A 758 -12.27 -12.32 -23.83
CA GLY A 758 -11.60 -12.49 -25.11
C GLY A 758 -10.13 -12.91 -24.94
N PHE A 759 -9.43 -12.28 -24.00
CA PHE A 759 -8.05 -12.65 -23.68
C PHE A 759 -7.94 -14.05 -23.05
N THR A 760 -8.73 -14.35 -22.02
CA THR A 760 -8.68 -15.63 -21.30
C THR A 760 -9.13 -16.81 -22.15
N SER A 761 -10.08 -16.62 -23.06
CA SER A 761 -10.64 -17.69 -23.89
C SER A 761 -9.85 -17.94 -25.17
N PHE A 762 -9.28 -16.89 -25.79
CA PHE A 762 -8.69 -17.01 -27.13
C PHE A 762 -7.18 -16.81 -27.16
N VAL A 763 -6.62 -15.97 -26.28
CA VAL A 763 -5.16 -15.69 -26.25
C VAL A 763 -4.42 -16.69 -25.36
N MET A 764 -5.06 -17.15 -24.28
CA MET A 764 -4.49 -18.13 -23.35
C MET A 764 -4.89 -19.58 -23.73
N ASP A 765 -4.63 -19.96 -24.98
CA ASP A 765 -5.00 -21.27 -25.55
C ASP A 765 -4.05 -22.42 -25.13
N ASP A 766 -2.78 -22.13 -24.79
CA ASP A 766 -1.79 -23.07 -24.20
C ASP A 766 -1.32 -22.58 -22.79
N ASP A 767 -2.32 -22.24 -21.97
CA ASP A 767 -2.21 -21.81 -20.57
C ASP A 767 -1.09 -20.78 -20.31
N VAL A 768 0.00 -21.17 -19.64
CA VAL A 768 1.14 -20.30 -19.31
C VAL A 768 2.36 -20.52 -20.21
N ASN A 769 2.35 -21.51 -21.09
CA ASN A 769 3.52 -21.91 -21.87
C ASN A 769 3.65 -21.07 -23.13
N SER A 770 2.59 -21.01 -23.92
CA SER A 770 2.51 -20.24 -25.15
C SER A 770 1.15 -19.58 -25.29
N TYR A 771 1.11 -18.45 -25.99
CA TYR A 771 -0.09 -17.63 -26.16
C TYR A 771 -0.40 -17.46 -27.64
N ALA A 772 -1.67 -17.41 -27.99
CA ALA A 772 -2.10 -17.23 -29.36
C ALA A 772 -1.56 -15.92 -29.97
N PRO A 773 -1.33 -15.87 -31.29
CA PRO A 773 -0.66 -14.75 -31.93
C PRO A 773 -1.52 -13.47 -32.01
N THR A 774 -2.85 -13.57 -31.85
CA THR A 774 -3.78 -12.43 -31.93
C THR A 774 -4.92 -12.54 -30.90
N ILE A 775 -5.67 -11.45 -30.69
CA ILE A 775 -6.88 -11.44 -29.83
C ILE A 775 -7.99 -12.40 -30.31
N CYS A 776 -8.03 -12.77 -31.58
CA CYS A 776 -8.93 -13.80 -32.11
C CYS A 776 -8.49 -15.23 -31.74
N GLY A 777 -7.29 -15.38 -31.18
CA GLY A 777 -6.59 -16.63 -31.03
C GLY A 777 -5.70 -16.94 -32.22
N SER A 778 -5.56 -18.23 -32.52
CA SER A 778 -4.74 -18.77 -33.60
C SER A 778 -5.52 -18.99 -34.91
N SER A 779 -6.70 -18.36 -35.06
CA SER A 779 -7.61 -18.53 -36.21
C SER A 779 -8.54 -17.33 -36.38
N ASP A 780 -9.07 -17.15 -37.59
CA ASP A 780 -10.04 -16.11 -37.94
C ASP A 780 -11.31 -16.19 -37.07
N ARG A 781 -11.83 -15.04 -36.63
CA ARG A 781 -12.99 -14.96 -35.73
C ARG A 781 -13.77 -13.67 -35.96
N GLY A 782 -15.10 -13.73 -35.93
CA GLY A 782 -15.99 -12.56 -36.05
C GLY A 782 -15.77 -11.71 -37.31
N GLY A 783 -15.34 -12.32 -38.43
CA GLY A 783 -15.01 -11.61 -39.67
C GLY A 783 -13.63 -10.94 -39.71
N LEU A 784 -12.81 -11.08 -38.66
CA LEU A 784 -11.43 -10.61 -38.61
C LEU A 784 -10.45 -11.76 -38.87
N GLN A 785 -9.40 -11.44 -39.64
CA GLN A 785 -8.36 -12.39 -40.03
C GLN A 785 -7.23 -12.44 -38.99
N ALA A 786 -6.83 -13.64 -38.54
CA ALA A 786 -5.72 -13.86 -37.62
C ALA A 786 -4.38 -13.87 -38.38
N ARG A 787 -4.02 -12.73 -39.00
CA ARG A 787 -2.90 -12.60 -39.95
C ARG A 787 -1.50 -12.83 -39.38
N ALA A 788 -1.34 -12.98 -38.06
CA ALA A 788 -0.06 -13.26 -37.42
C ALA A 788 0.02 -14.73 -36.98
N THR A 789 1.17 -15.36 -37.20
CA THR A 789 1.43 -16.77 -36.84
C THR A 789 2.35 -16.93 -35.63
N THR A 790 3.20 -15.93 -35.35
CA THR A 790 4.16 -15.97 -34.23
C THR A 790 3.46 -15.90 -32.88
N ARG A 791 3.39 -17.04 -32.19
CA ARG A 791 2.82 -17.17 -30.85
C ARG A 791 3.61 -16.40 -29.79
N GLY A 792 2.90 -15.94 -28.75
CA GLY A 792 3.50 -15.33 -27.57
C GLY A 792 4.19 -16.33 -26.65
N THR A 793 5.11 -15.85 -25.82
CA THR A 793 5.94 -16.66 -24.91
C THR A 793 5.72 -16.33 -23.43
N ARG A 794 5.96 -17.31 -22.54
CA ARG A 794 5.93 -17.12 -21.07
C ARG A 794 6.80 -15.96 -20.59
N SER A 795 7.97 -15.71 -21.20
CA SER A 795 8.85 -14.60 -20.79
C SER A 795 8.27 -13.22 -21.11
N GLN A 796 7.57 -13.09 -22.25
CA GLN A 796 6.84 -11.90 -22.65
C GLN A 796 5.64 -11.67 -21.73
N PHE A 797 4.83 -12.70 -21.47
CA PHE A 797 3.70 -12.61 -20.54
C PHE A 797 4.15 -12.20 -19.13
N ALA A 798 5.21 -12.81 -18.62
CA ALA A 798 5.84 -12.42 -17.35
C ALA A 798 6.41 -10.99 -17.31
N GLY A 799 6.62 -10.35 -18.47
CA GLY A 799 7.19 -9.00 -18.58
C GLY A 799 6.20 -7.90 -18.93
N TRP A 800 4.98 -8.23 -19.36
CA TRP A 800 4.04 -7.27 -19.96
C TRP A 800 2.63 -7.34 -19.32
N PRO A 801 1.92 -6.19 -19.21
CA PRO A 801 0.69 -6.06 -18.45
C PRO A 801 -0.54 -6.66 -19.18
N TYR A 802 -0.66 -7.99 -19.16
CA TYR A 802 -1.82 -8.71 -19.71
C TYR A 802 -2.88 -9.01 -18.65
N TYR A 803 -2.45 -9.54 -17.50
CA TYR A 803 -3.22 -9.82 -16.28
C TYR A 803 -3.89 -8.61 -15.63
N VAL A 804 -3.71 -7.40 -16.19
CA VAL A 804 -4.30 -6.18 -15.65
C VAL A 804 -5.83 -6.13 -15.81
N THR A 805 -6.41 -6.93 -16.71
CA THR A 805 -7.86 -7.17 -16.78
C THR A 805 -8.36 -8.23 -15.78
N GLY A 806 -7.48 -8.80 -14.97
CA GLY A 806 -7.80 -9.81 -13.95
C GLY A 806 -8.87 -9.42 -12.93
N PRO A 807 -9.01 -8.15 -12.50
CA PRO A 807 -10.14 -7.72 -11.66
C PRO A 807 -11.53 -7.88 -12.30
N TRP A 808 -11.59 -8.09 -13.62
CA TRP A 808 -12.81 -8.35 -14.40
C TRP A 808 -12.87 -9.78 -14.95
N ASP A 809 -11.92 -10.66 -14.59
CA ASP A 809 -11.95 -12.09 -14.96
C ASP A 809 -12.81 -12.88 -13.97
N GLY A 810 -14.06 -13.17 -14.37
CA GLY A 810 -14.97 -14.01 -13.60
C GLY A 810 -14.53 -15.47 -13.44
N THR A 811 -13.59 -15.95 -14.26
CA THR A 811 -13.10 -17.35 -14.23
C THR A 811 -11.93 -17.55 -13.26
N GLY A 812 -11.19 -16.48 -12.95
CA GLY A 812 -9.95 -16.53 -12.17
C GLY A 812 -8.73 -17.09 -12.91
N LYS A 813 -8.84 -17.41 -14.21
CA LYS A 813 -7.76 -17.93 -15.05
C LYS A 813 -6.55 -16.99 -15.10
N LEU A 814 -6.74 -15.67 -15.10
CA LEU A 814 -5.64 -14.69 -15.05
C LEU A 814 -4.90 -14.69 -13.70
N LEU A 815 -5.61 -14.83 -12.59
CA LEU A 815 -4.99 -14.93 -11.25
C LEU A 815 -4.12 -16.18 -11.17
N ASP A 816 -4.70 -17.32 -11.53
CA ASP A 816 -4.08 -18.65 -11.55
C ASP A 816 -2.85 -18.72 -12.48
N ALA A 817 -3.00 -18.24 -13.73
CA ALA A 817 -1.90 -18.14 -14.68
C ALA A 817 -0.79 -17.16 -14.26
N THR A 818 -1.12 -16.09 -13.53
CA THR A 818 -0.13 -15.14 -12.98
C THR A 818 0.69 -15.81 -11.88
N ILE A 819 0.05 -16.58 -10.98
CA ILE A 819 0.74 -17.38 -9.95
C ILE A 819 1.63 -18.45 -10.60
N ARG A 820 1.11 -19.23 -11.56
CA ARG A 820 1.91 -20.23 -12.31
C ARG A 820 3.09 -19.60 -13.03
N THR A 821 2.86 -18.50 -13.76
CA THR A 821 3.93 -17.80 -14.48
C THR A 821 5.01 -17.32 -13.52
N TYR A 822 4.64 -16.70 -12.41
CA TYR A 822 5.59 -16.23 -11.40
C TYR A 822 6.44 -17.36 -10.83
N ALA A 823 5.82 -18.49 -10.47
CA ALA A 823 6.55 -19.68 -10.00
C ALA A 823 7.52 -20.23 -11.06
N LEU A 824 7.17 -20.13 -12.35
CA LEU A 824 7.98 -20.62 -13.48
C LEU A 824 9.06 -19.64 -13.97
N THR A 825 8.95 -18.33 -13.72
CA THR A 825 9.98 -17.35 -14.12
C THR A 825 10.85 -16.86 -12.96
N GLU A 826 10.34 -16.87 -11.73
CA GLU A 826 11.04 -16.39 -10.53
C GLU A 826 11.36 -17.53 -9.55
N ALA A 827 11.42 -18.78 -10.03
CA ALA A 827 11.62 -20.01 -9.22
C ALA A 827 12.77 -19.91 -8.19
N HIS A 828 13.90 -19.33 -8.57
CA HIS A 828 15.10 -19.17 -7.72
C HIS A 828 15.12 -17.84 -6.94
N HIS A 829 14.11 -17.00 -7.12
CA HIS A 829 14.07 -15.61 -6.64
C HIS A 829 12.67 -15.22 -6.09
N MET A 830 11.89 -16.18 -5.57
CA MET A 830 10.48 -16.00 -5.17
C MET A 830 10.22 -14.96 -4.05
N ASN A 831 11.25 -14.38 -3.45
CA ASN A 831 11.15 -13.29 -2.47
C ASN A 831 11.85 -11.99 -2.92
N ALA A 832 12.57 -12.02 -4.04
CA ALA A 832 13.26 -10.88 -4.65
C ALA A 832 13.19 -10.98 -6.19
N PRO A 833 11.97 -10.91 -6.78
CA PRO A 833 11.76 -11.24 -8.18
C PRO A 833 12.34 -10.20 -9.13
N ARG A 834 12.60 -10.63 -10.37
CA ARG A 834 13.35 -9.86 -11.37
C ARG A 834 12.51 -8.85 -12.16
N LYS A 835 11.20 -8.87 -11.96
CA LYS A 835 10.21 -8.09 -12.71
C LYS A 835 9.15 -7.58 -11.74
N THR A 836 8.85 -6.29 -11.81
CA THR A 836 7.80 -5.63 -10.99
C THR A 836 6.38 -5.99 -11.42
N VAL A 837 6.20 -6.34 -12.70
CA VAL A 837 4.89 -6.38 -13.36
C VAL A 837 3.99 -7.53 -12.87
N LEU A 838 4.54 -8.73 -12.63
CA LEU A 838 3.81 -9.85 -12.02
C LEU A 838 3.44 -9.61 -10.54
N PRO A 839 4.35 -9.17 -9.64
CA PRO A 839 3.99 -8.76 -8.28
C PRO A 839 2.91 -7.67 -8.22
N ALA A 840 3.01 -6.64 -9.05
CA ALA A 840 2.01 -5.58 -9.12
C ALA A 840 0.63 -6.07 -9.59
N ALA A 841 0.58 -7.00 -10.54
CA ALA A 841 -0.66 -7.65 -10.98
C ALA A 841 -1.35 -8.40 -9.85
N MET A 842 -0.58 -9.12 -9.03
CA MET A 842 -1.11 -9.83 -7.87
C MET A 842 -1.59 -8.87 -6.78
N VAL A 843 -0.90 -7.74 -6.55
CA VAL A 843 -1.39 -6.67 -5.67
C VAL A 843 -2.73 -6.11 -6.18
N LEU A 844 -2.85 -5.82 -7.47
CA LEU A 844 -4.09 -5.38 -8.10
C LEU A 844 -5.21 -6.41 -7.89
N MET A 845 -5.05 -7.62 -8.43
CA MET A 845 -6.11 -8.64 -8.44
C MET A 845 -6.55 -9.07 -7.02
N LEU A 846 -5.65 -9.10 -6.04
CA LEU A 846 -6.00 -9.48 -4.67
C LEU A 846 -6.62 -8.32 -3.88
N ALA A 847 -6.23 -7.07 -4.15
CA ALA A 847 -6.83 -5.91 -3.48
C ALA A 847 -8.22 -5.53 -4.03
N THR A 848 -8.61 -6.03 -5.20
CA THR A 848 -9.91 -5.77 -5.84
C THR A 848 -11.00 -6.81 -5.56
N GLN A 849 -10.67 -7.94 -4.93
CA GLN A 849 -11.55 -9.11 -4.76
C GLN A 849 -12.40 -9.13 -3.49
#